data_AF-A0A964NGS2-F1
#
_entry.id   AF-A0A964NGS2-F1
#
_cell.length_a   1.000
_cell.length_b   1.000
_cell.length_c   1.000
_cell.angle_alpha   90.00
_cell.angle_beta   90.00
_cell.angle_gamma   90.00
#
_symmetry.space_group_name_H-M   'P 1'
#
loop_
_entity.id
_entity.type
_entity.pdbx_description
1 polymer ?
#
loop_
_entity_poly.entity_id
_entity_poly.type
_entity_poly.pdbx_seq_one_letter_code
_entity_poly.pdbx_strand_id
1 'polypeptide(L)'
;MSLLALGVSDLDGRRFLMNKLRTSLLFPAALLAVLATGCADDQAKFGETGGTGPVGGVDGGGGEPAPVGGMGASLPPFEVPDGSLPGDECNAFNYKGTVYNCSALNRCTELDFQFRLACCECNAVYCDPDPTCGQNPAPDMGNMPMPGTMPATMPPNNQPAESCMGCHNGARLNDYAGPGLSNPHPFVGAENVPCTGCHGGNGQGAGKLGSHVPPPPQIGDRLYQQNNPSAFFNRRTLAGIDKFQPQEFQTPDRPGETFTAMEWLQFVNPGDLRVVTQAKGCGQQGCHFNKHAQWFPRGVIASEPGFFSNSRFMTGSDNLIPEHRGLDGDGAADTAFRAIVNPNYNNLTRAVGEIGRLLEQPELAQWNGPMRDNPIYDSPTLPNHIVNAAQDPQRPNRIRNDSPLRHLVDEQVSITCGDCHAGSAGQNDRYADFRSSGCTACHMEYSFDGRSRSTDPNVPRNEPANPDAVAAGERSHIQTHQIRNIAKVLPNGGFLRGISDHACVGCHQGSNRTVLQYWGIRLDQNADLENNFQYPANPVTFQNTAADQRIFDPAVQNNTFNGRNATQYIVTEDYDGDARDDTPADVHYEVGMGCIDCHGSRDLHNGTEGDATSGRINSHMDQQVKIRCESCHGGIEAYATTKECTTYDGRAATCVTDAAGNALRHVTRDPQGETWLVSRLDGQRHYVPQTLDTVQQNNKQHPITGNIIYSPKASYAMGRADGDPSNGIGPVQNNPVLTANGFAHTDTMDCVSCHSAWTNSCFGCHLRTEYDVNPNNYFFSNITGERILLKQANADFTYISPVPMYLGVNSKGKITQVGPNIKMFYGFTDRNATASAVMAYGDRRGEGNNPLGGRNAFPALGHQQMMPHSIRGKVTPQNEGPRYCVSCHLNQASLATFGAQYEAFRTNYTNNNFANLDFNLLQQHIGQNPGNQLNSPIFVHMVAGLGSAMFLFDTDGCPVNPLDNNANRKICPNGAPAANFDVNDVVYDLDRIVEANGLPNSSSAHPMIEGNGSARAGASNPDMAGPLGGRVIQKLTDPVTGKVLDSWLDADGNPQGNAAAFLQQ
;
A
#
# COMPACT_ATOMS: atom_id res chain seq x y z
N MET A 1 -48.93 25.67 26.38
CA MET A 1 -49.39 25.89 27.77
C MET A 1 -48.67 24.90 28.68
N SER A 2 -48.11 25.39 29.79
CA SER A 2 -47.81 24.70 31.08
C SER A 2 -47.23 23.27 31.13
N LEU A 3 -45.89 23.17 31.20
CA LEU A 3 -45.06 22.74 32.36
C LEU A 3 -45.49 21.61 33.36
N LEU A 4 -44.45 20.85 33.80
CA LEU A 4 -44.27 20.00 35.03
C LEU A 4 -44.71 18.51 34.99
N ALA A 5 -44.15 17.56 35.78
CA ALA A 5 -42.76 17.17 36.16
C ALA A 5 -42.78 15.99 37.20
N LEU A 6 -41.72 15.14 37.26
CA LEU A 6 -41.41 14.10 38.30
C LEU A 6 -42.35 12.84 38.34
N GLY A 7 -41.98 11.61 38.74
CA GLY A 7 -40.66 10.98 39.01
C GLY A 7 -40.74 9.69 39.92
N VAL A 8 -39.84 8.70 39.67
CA VAL A 8 -39.25 7.69 40.62
C VAL A 8 -39.91 6.27 40.86
N SER A 9 -39.09 5.20 40.66
CA SER A 9 -39.02 3.81 41.24
C SER A 9 -40.24 2.84 41.23
N ASP A 10 -40.14 1.50 41.15
CA ASP A 10 -39.05 0.54 41.43
C ASP A 10 -39.34 -0.92 40.93
N LEU A 11 -38.33 -1.79 40.99
CA LEU A 11 -38.29 -3.29 41.09
C LEU A 11 -39.55 -4.17 40.86
N ASP A 12 -39.42 -5.24 40.05
CA ASP A 12 -39.53 -6.64 40.55
C ASP A 12 -38.91 -7.67 39.57
N GLY A 13 -38.52 -8.85 40.07
CA GLY A 13 -38.02 -9.96 39.25
C GLY A 13 -38.25 -11.32 39.91
N ARG A 14 -38.42 -12.41 39.14
CA ARG A 14 -38.63 -13.76 39.71
C ARG A 14 -37.85 -14.88 39.02
N ARG A 15 -37.24 -15.73 39.86
CA ARG A 15 -36.51 -16.96 39.53
C ARG A 15 -37.46 -18.17 39.51
N PHE A 16 -37.02 -19.28 38.93
CA PHE A 16 -37.26 -20.62 39.50
C PHE A 16 -36.02 -21.52 39.39
N LEU A 17 -35.79 -22.34 40.43
CA LEU A 17 -34.75 -23.38 40.52
C LEU A 17 -35.38 -24.78 40.48
N MET A 18 -34.61 -25.83 40.17
CA MET A 18 -34.59 -27.14 40.87
C MET A 18 -33.33 -27.97 40.56
N ASN A 19 -33.16 -29.13 41.22
CA ASN A 19 -31.88 -29.84 41.48
C ASN A 19 -32.15 -31.38 41.63
N LYS A 20 -31.26 -32.36 41.90
CA LYS A 20 -29.90 -32.41 42.51
C LYS A 20 -29.21 -33.80 42.30
N LEU A 21 -27.90 -33.86 41.97
CA LEU A 21 -26.94 -34.96 42.29
C LEU A 21 -27.18 -36.39 41.65
N ARG A 22 -26.26 -37.39 41.61
CA ARG A 22 -25.17 -37.80 42.56
C ARG A 22 -24.17 -38.89 42.00
N THR A 23 -22.87 -38.77 42.35
CA THR A 23 -21.81 -39.79 42.71
C THR A 23 -21.36 -41.02 41.83
N SER A 24 -20.09 -40.97 41.40
CA SER A 24 -18.89 -41.79 41.81
C SER A 24 -18.77 -43.34 41.72
N LEU A 25 -17.63 -43.85 41.18
CA LEU A 25 -16.79 -44.99 41.69
C LEU A 25 -15.43 -45.14 40.95
N LEU A 26 -14.53 -46.07 41.37
CA LEU A 26 -13.05 -46.05 41.14
C LEU A 26 -12.37 -47.40 40.73
N PHE A 27 -11.29 -47.33 39.91
CA PHE A 27 -10.09 -48.24 39.80
C PHE A 27 -10.22 -49.75 39.42
N PRO A 28 -9.15 -50.51 39.01
CA PRO A 28 -7.75 -50.15 38.62
C PRO A 28 -7.11 -50.81 37.34
N ALA A 29 -5.99 -50.23 36.91
CA ALA A 29 -4.76 -50.72 36.21
C ALA A 29 -4.63 -52.11 35.52
N ALA A 30 -3.94 -52.12 34.36
CA ALA A 30 -2.73 -52.93 34.09
C ALA A 30 -1.94 -52.46 32.83
N LEU A 31 -0.68 -52.90 32.70
CA LEU A 31 0.37 -52.40 31.79
C LEU A 31 0.68 -53.38 30.64
N LEU A 32 0.99 -52.89 29.43
CA LEU A 32 2.02 -53.48 28.55
C LEU A 32 2.51 -52.47 27.50
N ALA A 33 3.78 -52.56 27.10
CA ALA A 33 4.43 -51.63 26.16
C ALA A 33 4.68 -52.27 24.78
N VAL A 34 4.85 -51.45 23.73
CA VAL A 34 5.94 -51.52 22.72
C VAL A 34 5.71 -50.49 21.58
N LEU A 35 6.76 -49.69 21.33
CA LEU A 35 7.16 -48.97 20.11
C LEU A 35 6.11 -48.63 19.02
N ALA A 36 5.75 -47.34 18.92
CA ALA A 36 5.55 -46.63 17.64
C ALA A 36 5.79 -45.12 17.84
N THR A 37 6.76 -44.55 17.13
CA THR A 37 7.08 -43.10 17.17
C THR A 37 6.73 -42.43 15.85
N GLY A 38 5.79 -41.49 15.88
CA GLY A 38 5.35 -40.65 14.77
C GLY A 38 4.15 -39.83 15.25
N CYS A 39 4.12 -38.52 15.03
CA CYS A 39 3.19 -37.63 15.73
C CYS A 39 1.71 -37.99 15.51
N ALA A 40 1.00 -38.23 16.60
CA ALA A 40 -0.45 -38.10 16.68
C ALA A 40 -0.78 -37.43 18.02
N ASP A 41 -1.40 -36.25 17.96
CA ASP A 41 -2.44 -35.77 18.91
C ASP A 41 -2.90 -34.36 18.48
N ASP A 42 -3.79 -34.36 17.48
CA ASP A 42 -4.88 -33.40 17.35
C ASP A 42 -5.89 -33.96 16.32
N GLN A 43 -6.70 -34.93 16.76
CA GLN A 43 -7.87 -35.41 16.03
C GLN A 43 -9.09 -35.23 16.92
N ALA A 44 -9.85 -34.16 16.67
CA ALA A 44 -11.15 -33.98 17.27
C ALA A 44 -12.06 -35.15 16.84
N LYS A 45 -12.54 -35.93 17.80
CA LYS A 45 -13.28 -37.17 17.55
C LYS A 45 -14.64 -36.90 16.88
N PHE A 46 -14.70 -37.02 15.56
CA PHE A 46 -15.94 -37.41 14.89
C PHE A 46 -16.03 -38.93 14.91
N GLY A 47 -17.01 -39.45 15.65
CA GLY A 47 -17.14 -40.88 15.90
C GLY A 47 -17.92 -41.59 14.80
N GLU A 48 -17.23 -42.25 13.88
CA GLU A 48 -17.86 -43.26 13.04
C GLU A 48 -18.10 -44.55 13.85
N THR A 49 -19.33 -45.07 13.79
CA THR A 49 -19.64 -46.45 14.20
C THR A 49 -20.37 -47.14 13.07
N GLY A 50 -19.71 -48.11 12.44
CA GLY A 50 -20.31 -48.90 11.37
C GLY A 50 -21.38 -49.85 11.91
N GLY A 51 -22.55 -49.87 11.25
CA GLY A 51 -23.65 -50.79 11.55
C GLY A 51 -24.38 -51.19 10.27
N THR A 52 -24.36 -52.48 9.94
CA THR A 52 -24.91 -53.05 8.69
C THR A 52 -26.42 -53.33 8.77
N GLY A 53 -27.19 -53.04 7.71
CA GLY A 53 -28.54 -53.60 7.52
C GLY A 53 -29.50 -52.74 6.66
N PRO A 54 -30.06 -53.25 5.54
CA PRO A 54 -30.90 -52.48 4.63
C PRO A 54 -32.43 -52.74 4.76
N VAL A 55 -33.27 -51.89 4.11
CA VAL A 55 -34.41 -52.22 3.21
C VAL A 55 -35.51 -51.10 3.19
N GLY A 56 -35.81 -50.57 1.99
CA GLY A 56 -37.20 -50.34 1.52
C GLY A 56 -37.82 -48.92 1.48
N GLY A 57 -38.16 -48.43 0.27
CA GLY A 57 -39.56 -48.03 -0.03
C GLY A 57 -39.94 -46.61 -0.47
N VAL A 58 -39.91 -46.34 -1.79
CA VAL A 58 -40.87 -45.60 -2.68
C VAL A 58 -41.61 -44.28 -2.30
N ASP A 59 -41.68 -43.39 -3.32
CA ASP A 59 -42.69 -42.35 -3.69
C ASP A 59 -43.02 -41.18 -2.72
N GLY A 60 -43.27 -39.92 -3.14
CA GLY A 60 -43.19 -39.25 -4.47
C GLY A 60 -44.00 -37.91 -4.51
N GLY A 61 -43.61 -36.93 -5.34
CA GLY A 61 -44.51 -35.90 -5.91
C GLY A 61 -44.55 -34.44 -5.36
N GLY A 62 -43.77 -33.55 -5.99
CA GLY A 62 -44.19 -32.26 -6.63
C GLY A 62 -44.81 -31.05 -5.87
N GLY A 63 -44.29 -29.84 -6.18
CA GLY A 63 -45.11 -28.60 -6.24
C GLY A 63 -44.64 -27.36 -5.43
N GLU A 64 -44.05 -26.37 -6.11
CA GLU A 64 -43.83 -24.97 -5.65
C GLU A 64 -45.13 -24.10 -5.72
N PRO A 65 -45.20 -22.84 -5.19
CA PRO A 65 -44.13 -21.90 -4.81
C PRO A 65 -44.26 -21.14 -3.44
N ALA A 66 -43.27 -20.26 -3.20
CA ALA A 66 -42.97 -19.41 -2.01
C ALA A 66 -43.97 -18.23 -1.77
N PRO A 67 -43.84 -17.30 -0.76
CA PRO A 67 -42.64 -17.00 0.05
C PRO A 67 -42.79 -16.49 1.54
N VAL A 68 -41.60 -16.28 2.16
CA VAL A 68 -41.21 -15.46 3.36
C VAL A 68 -41.58 -15.88 4.80
N GLY A 69 -40.53 -16.16 5.61
CA GLY A 69 -40.38 -15.61 6.97
C GLY A 69 -40.38 -16.57 8.17
N GLY A 70 -39.22 -16.78 8.81
CA GLY A 70 -39.11 -17.43 10.14
C GLY A 70 -37.75 -18.07 10.42
N MET A 71 -37.07 -17.66 11.50
CA MET A 71 -35.70 -18.10 11.84
C MET A 71 -35.68 -19.47 12.52
N GLY A 72 -34.71 -20.33 12.15
CA GLY A 72 -34.53 -21.63 12.80
C GLY A 72 -33.57 -22.59 12.06
N ALA A 73 -32.43 -22.11 11.57
CA ALA A 73 -31.48 -22.95 10.83
C ALA A 73 -30.39 -23.53 11.74
N SER A 74 -30.54 -24.80 12.14
CA SER A 74 -29.38 -25.67 12.28
C SER A 74 -28.75 -25.82 10.90
N LEU A 75 -27.49 -25.43 10.73
CA LEU A 75 -26.79 -25.53 9.46
C LEU A 75 -26.83 -26.99 8.95
N PRO A 76 -27.33 -27.26 7.73
CA PRO A 76 -27.14 -28.56 7.11
C PRO A 76 -25.65 -28.73 6.77
N PRO A 77 -25.12 -29.96 6.73
CA PRO A 77 -23.80 -30.20 6.18
C PRO A 77 -23.83 -29.79 4.70
N PHE A 78 -23.05 -28.77 4.36
CA PHE A 78 -22.92 -28.32 2.97
C PHE A 78 -22.03 -29.34 2.25
N GLU A 79 -22.61 -30.17 1.40
CA GLU A 79 -21.84 -30.97 0.45
C GLU A 79 -21.18 -30.01 -0.55
N VAL A 80 -19.92 -29.67 -0.27
CA VAL A 80 -19.02 -29.07 -1.25
C VAL A 80 -18.86 -30.07 -2.40
N PRO A 81 -18.89 -29.65 -3.67
CA PRO A 81 -18.49 -30.52 -4.77
C PRO A 81 -17.05 -30.95 -4.53
N ASP A 82 -16.85 -32.25 -4.28
CA ASP A 82 -15.61 -32.99 -4.44
C ASP A 82 -14.32 -32.15 -4.27
N GLY A 83 -14.04 -31.77 -3.02
CA GLY A 83 -12.74 -31.24 -2.62
C GLY A 83 -11.68 -32.35 -2.54
N SER A 84 -11.62 -33.24 -3.53
CA SER A 84 -10.56 -34.25 -3.63
C SER A 84 -9.18 -33.60 -3.68
N LEU A 85 -8.22 -34.40 -3.24
CA LEU A 85 -6.81 -34.07 -3.30
C LEU A 85 -6.41 -33.69 -4.74
N PRO A 86 -5.64 -32.62 -4.97
CA PRO A 86 -4.67 -32.59 -6.07
C PRO A 86 -3.45 -33.47 -5.69
N GLY A 87 -3.74 -34.72 -5.32
CA GLY A 87 -2.84 -35.85 -5.38
C GLY A 87 -3.36 -36.70 -6.53
N ASP A 88 -2.62 -36.72 -7.64
CA ASP A 88 -3.00 -37.34 -8.91
C ASP A 88 -4.27 -36.67 -9.53
N GLU A 89 -4.22 -35.52 -10.20
CA GLU A 89 -3.22 -35.11 -11.20
C GLU A 89 -3.27 -33.57 -11.43
N CYS A 90 -2.24 -32.83 -11.01
CA CYS A 90 -2.01 -31.49 -11.59
C CYS A 90 -1.44 -31.68 -13.01
N ASN A 91 -2.33 -31.97 -13.95
CA ASN A 91 -2.01 -32.12 -15.37
C ASN A 91 -2.16 -30.81 -16.16
N ALA A 92 -2.94 -29.85 -15.67
CA ALA A 92 -3.24 -28.61 -16.38
C ALA A 92 -3.53 -27.49 -15.36
N PHE A 93 -2.83 -26.36 -15.47
CA PHE A 93 -3.08 -25.17 -14.64
C PHE A 93 -3.20 -23.92 -15.49
N ASN A 94 -4.27 -23.14 -15.30
CA ASN A 94 -4.46 -21.87 -15.98
C ASN A 94 -3.72 -20.76 -15.21
N TYR A 95 -2.59 -20.30 -15.74
CA TYR A 95 -1.85 -19.15 -15.23
C TYR A 95 -1.93 -18.00 -16.23
N LYS A 96 -2.49 -16.87 -15.81
CA LYS A 96 -2.68 -15.65 -16.62
C LYS A 96 -3.33 -15.93 -18.00
N GLY A 97 -4.34 -16.80 -18.05
CA GLY A 97 -5.07 -17.15 -19.27
C GLY A 97 -4.42 -18.24 -20.13
N THR A 98 -3.22 -18.72 -19.76
CA THR A 98 -2.52 -19.81 -20.46
C THR A 98 -2.57 -21.10 -19.64
N VAL A 99 -3.01 -22.20 -20.26
CA VAL A 99 -3.08 -23.52 -19.61
C VAL A 99 -1.77 -24.28 -19.80
N TYR A 100 -1.02 -24.47 -18.72
CA TYR A 100 0.26 -25.18 -18.71
C TYR A 100 0.09 -26.65 -18.32
N ASN A 101 0.68 -27.57 -19.09
CA ASN A 101 0.61 -29.00 -18.79
C ASN A 101 1.69 -29.42 -17.78
N CYS A 102 1.35 -29.43 -16.50
CA CYS A 102 2.33 -29.67 -15.44
C CYS A 102 2.84 -31.11 -15.34
N SER A 103 2.15 -32.09 -15.94
CA SER A 103 2.71 -33.46 -16.09
C SER A 103 3.87 -33.52 -17.08
N ALA A 104 3.97 -32.56 -17.99
CA ALA A 104 5.07 -32.43 -18.95
C ALA A 104 6.26 -31.60 -18.43
N LEU A 105 6.19 -31.09 -17.19
CA LEU A 105 7.22 -30.20 -16.65
C LEU A 105 8.52 -30.97 -16.33
N ASN A 106 9.55 -30.80 -17.14
CA ASN A 106 10.89 -31.27 -16.81
C ASN A 106 11.58 -30.30 -15.84
N ARG A 107 11.45 -30.55 -14.54
CA ARG A 107 12.04 -29.72 -13.47
C ARG A 107 13.56 -29.54 -13.56
N CYS A 108 14.28 -30.41 -14.27
CA CYS A 108 15.73 -30.33 -14.43
C CYS A 108 16.20 -29.46 -15.60
N THR A 109 15.39 -29.31 -16.66
CA THR A 109 15.78 -28.57 -17.87
C THR A 109 14.86 -27.40 -18.23
N GLU A 110 13.69 -27.29 -17.59
CA GLU A 110 12.75 -26.21 -17.92
C GLU A 110 13.24 -24.85 -17.42
N LEU A 111 13.30 -23.90 -18.34
CA LEU A 111 13.73 -22.51 -18.16
C LEU A 111 12.61 -21.50 -18.44
N ASP A 112 11.44 -21.93 -18.92
CA ASP A 112 10.23 -21.11 -18.96
C ASP A 112 9.70 -20.91 -17.54
N PHE A 113 10.00 -19.74 -16.98
CA PHE A 113 9.56 -19.32 -15.66
C PHE A 113 8.04 -19.24 -15.51
N GLN A 114 7.27 -18.95 -16.55
CA GLN A 114 5.80 -18.96 -16.46
C GLN A 114 5.29 -20.39 -16.26
N PHE A 115 5.86 -21.35 -16.99
CA PHE A 115 5.56 -22.76 -16.82
C PHE A 115 5.99 -23.27 -15.42
N ARG A 116 7.18 -22.89 -14.94
CA ARG A 116 7.63 -23.17 -13.57
C ARG A 116 6.68 -22.58 -12.52
N LEU A 117 6.26 -21.32 -12.68
CA LEU A 117 5.32 -20.64 -11.79
C LEU A 117 3.97 -21.33 -11.80
N ALA A 118 3.35 -21.51 -12.96
CA ALA A 118 2.04 -22.15 -13.12
C ALA A 118 1.95 -23.49 -12.39
N CYS A 119 2.96 -24.35 -12.54
CA CYS A 119 2.96 -25.65 -11.89
C CYS A 119 3.27 -25.58 -10.40
N CYS A 120 4.17 -24.70 -9.99
CA CYS A 120 4.44 -24.43 -8.58
C CYS A 120 3.23 -23.84 -7.83
N GLU A 121 2.38 -23.05 -8.50
CA GLU A 121 1.09 -22.58 -7.97
C GLU A 121 0.06 -23.71 -7.87
N CYS A 122 0.04 -24.62 -8.86
CA CYS A 122 -0.87 -25.76 -8.92
C CYS A 122 -0.57 -26.83 -7.87
N ASN A 123 0.71 -27.16 -7.66
CA ASN A 123 1.15 -28.03 -6.58
C ASN A 123 2.58 -27.67 -6.15
N ALA A 124 2.75 -27.42 -4.85
CA ALA A 124 4.00 -26.98 -4.24
C ALA A 124 5.20 -27.91 -4.54
N VAL A 125 4.96 -29.21 -4.80
CA VAL A 125 6.02 -30.17 -5.15
C VAL A 125 6.79 -29.79 -6.42
N TYR A 126 6.19 -29.01 -7.34
CA TYR A 126 6.87 -28.53 -8.54
C TYR A 126 7.82 -27.34 -8.28
N CYS A 127 7.73 -26.70 -7.12
CA CYS A 127 8.66 -25.65 -6.67
C CYS A 127 10.00 -26.24 -6.16
N ASP A 128 9.92 -27.42 -5.53
CA ASP A 128 11.04 -28.05 -4.84
C ASP A 128 12.06 -28.69 -5.82
N PRO A 129 13.35 -28.78 -5.44
CA PRO A 129 14.37 -29.39 -6.29
C PRO A 129 14.04 -30.84 -6.66
N ASP A 130 14.22 -31.19 -7.93
CA ASP A 130 13.99 -32.56 -8.38
C ASP A 130 15.21 -33.44 -8.06
N PRO A 131 15.07 -34.49 -7.24
CA PRO A 131 16.20 -35.35 -6.85
C PRO A 131 16.82 -36.12 -8.03
N THR A 132 16.16 -36.18 -9.19
CA THR A 132 16.67 -36.86 -10.38
C THR A 132 17.67 -36.03 -11.19
N CYS A 133 17.78 -34.71 -10.96
CA CYS A 133 18.66 -33.84 -11.76
C CYS A 133 20.16 -34.17 -11.63
N GLY A 134 20.56 -34.91 -10.59
CA GLY A 134 21.93 -35.38 -10.41
C GLY A 134 22.41 -36.46 -11.39
N GLN A 135 21.58 -36.91 -12.34
CA GLN A 135 21.96 -37.89 -13.38
C GLN A 135 22.67 -37.29 -14.60
N ASN A 136 22.75 -35.95 -14.73
CA ASN A 136 23.59 -35.28 -15.73
C ASN A 136 24.78 -34.57 -15.07
N PRO A 137 26.00 -34.66 -15.63
CA PRO A 137 27.15 -33.95 -15.08
C PRO A 137 26.95 -32.44 -15.23
N ALA A 138 26.97 -31.72 -14.11
CA ALA A 138 26.97 -30.26 -14.13
C ALA A 138 28.18 -29.75 -14.93
N PRO A 139 28.03 -28.70 -15.77
CA PRO A 139 29.18 -28.04 -16.36
C PRO A 139 30.05 -27.44 -15.24
N ASP A 140 31.35 -27.66 -15.36
CA ASP A 140 32.37 -27.27 -14.38
C ASP A 140 32.35 -25.76 -14.10
N MET A 141 31.76 -25.37 -12.96
CA MET A 141 31.74 -23.99 -12.48
C MET A 141 32.87 -23.75 -11.48
N GLY A 142 34.09 -23.70 -12.01
CA GLY A 142 35.26 -23.26 -11.26
C GLY A 142 35.09 -21.84 -10.69
N ASN A 143 35.42 -21.68 -9.40
CA ASN A 143 35.51 -20.41 -8.66
C ASN A 143 34.28 -19.47 -8.68
N MET A 144 33.31 -19.74 -7.80
CA MET A 144 32.63 -18.64 -7.10
C MET A 144 33.32 -18.39 -5.73
N PRO A 145 33.78 -17.16 -5.43
CA PRO A 145 34.28 -16.82 -4.10
C PRO A 145 33.12 -16.63 -3.13
N MET A 146 33.04 -17.48 -2.09
CA MET A 146 32.12 -17.34 -0.96
C MET A 146 32.42 -16.05 -0.17
N PRO A 147 31.49 -15.09 -0.01
CA PRO A 147 31.72 -13.91 0.82
C PRO A 147 31.52 -14.24 2.31
N GLY A 148 32.59 -14.11 3.10
CA GLY A 148 32.57 -13.74 4.52
C GLY A 148 31.62 -14.48 5.47
N THR A 149 32.11 -15.56 6.09
CA THR A 149 31.55 -16.16 7.32
C THR A 149 30.04 -16.45 7.32
N MET A 150 29.65 -17.41 6.47
CA MET A 150 28.63 -18.40 6.87
C MET A 150 28.98 -18.95 8.26
N PRO A 151 28.00 -19.35 9.10
CA PRO A 151 28.29 -19.78 10.45
C PRO A 151 29.16 -21.04 10.43
N ALA A 152 29.98 -21.22 11.47
CA ALA A 152 30.76 -22.44 11.61
C ALA A 152 29.81 -23.64 11.66
N THR A 153 29.88 -24.48 10.62
CA THR A 153 29.05 -25.68 10.36
C THR A 153 27.54 -25.42 10.13
N MET A 154 27.17 -25.22 8.85
CA MET A 154 25.88 -25.71 8.36
C MET A 154 25.84 -27.26 8.50
N PRO A 155 24.67 -27.88 8.73
CA PRO A 155 24.59 -29.33 8.88
C PRO A 155 25.00 -30.08 7.60
N PRO A 156 25.79 -31.16 7.69
CA PRO A 156 26.00 -32.06 6.57
C PRO A 156 24.68 -32.64 6.04
N ASN A 157 24.58 -32.83 4.71
CA ASN A 157 23.38 -33.31 3.99
C ASN A 157 22.79 -34.67 4.45
N ASN A 158 23.40 -35.35 5.43
CA ASN A 158 22.97 -36.64 5.98
C ASN A 158 22.73 -36.61 7.50
N GLN A 159 22.44 -35.45 8.10
CA GLN A 159 22.10 -35.38 9.52
C GLN A 159 20.71 -36.00 9.80
N PRO A 160 20.53 -36.77 10.90
CA PRO A 160 19.23 -37.30 11.29
C PRO A 160 18.17 -36.21 11.43
N ALA A 161 16.95 -36.49 11.00
CA ALA A 161 15.82 -35.57 11.11
C ALA A 161 15.60 -35.08 12.55
N GLU A 162 15.37 -33.78 12.72
CA GLU A 162 14.64 -33.26 13.88
C GLU A 162 13.21 -33.85 13.88
N SER A 163 12.64 -34.01 15.08
CA SER A 163 11.27 -34.52 15.28
C SER A 163 10.23 -33.80 14.41
N CYS A 164 10.43 -32.49 14.18
CA CYS A 164 9.66 -31.65 13.27
C CYS A 164 9.57 -32.24 11.86
N MET A 165 10.69 -32.60 11.24
CA MET A 165 10.73 -33.12 9.86
C MET A 165 10.11 -34.51 9.73
N GLY A 166 10.19 -35.32 10.79
CA GLY A 166 9.51 -36.60 10.86
C GLY A 166 7.97 -36.48 10.86
N CYS A 167 7.42 -35.38 11.39
CA CYS A 167 5.97 -35.18 11.52
C CYS A 167 5.36 -34.28 10.44
N HIS A 168 6.08 -33.23 10.01
CA HIS A 168 5.63 -32.29 8.99
C HIS A 168 5.99 -32.70 7.57
N ASN A 169 7.00 -33.56 7.39
CA ASN A 169 7.47 -33.97 6.07
C ASN A 169 7.66 -35.49 5.91
N GLY A 170 7.48 -36.29 6.96
CA GLY A 170 7.78 -37.74 6.95
C GLY A 170 9.25 -38.09 6.69
N ALA A 171 10.16 -37.11 6.74
CA ALA A 171 11.56 -37.26 6.38
C ALA A 171 12.38 -37.95 7.48
N ARG A 172 13.44 -38.66 7.09
CA ARG A 172 14.35 -39.37 8.00
C ARG A 172 15.67 -38.62 8.25
N LEU A 173 15.97 -37.65 7.40
CA LEU A 173 17.09 -36.72 7.52
C LEU A 173 16.53 -35.29 7.64
N ASN A 174 17.38 -34.32 7.95
CA ASN A 174 17.02 -32.89 7.87
C ASN A 174 17.01 -32.43 6.40
N ASP A 175 16.15 -33.06 5.60
CA ASP A 175 15.90 -32.76 4.19
C ASP A 175 14.39 -32.59 3.92
N TYR A 176 14.08 -31.97 2.79
CA TYR A 176 12.70 -31.74 2.34
C TYR A 176 12.23 -32.83 1.36
N ALA A 177 12.75 -34.05 1.44
CA ALA A 177 12.52 -35.08 0.42
C ALA A 177 11.20 -35.87 0.55
N GLY A 178 10.48 -35.73 1.66
CA GLY A 178 9.18 -36.35 1.88
C GLY A 178 7.98 -35.43 1.57
N PRO A 179 6.74 -35.94 1.61
CA PRO A 179 5.55 -35.15 1.33
C PRO A 179 5.20 -34.26 2.53
N GLY A 180 5.15 -32.95 2.32
CA GLY A 180 4.80 -32.03 3.38
C GLY A 180 5.11 -30.56 3.09
N LEU A 181 6.11 -30.05 3.80
CA LEU A 181 6.63 -28.69 3.69
C LEU A 181 7.59 -28.60 2.51
N SER A 182 7.43 -27.56 1.68
CA SER A 182 8.48 -27.15 0.75
C SER A 182 9.74 -26.69 1.47
N ASN A 183 10.85 -26.70 0.74
CA ASN A 183 12.12 -26.20 1.23
C ASN A 183 12.10 -24.65 1.28
N PRO A 184 12.31 -24.02 2.45
CA PRO A 184 12.38 -22.56 2.56
C PRO A 184 13.64 -21.99 1.89
N HIS A 185 14.71 -22.78 1.78
CA HIS A 185 15.99 -22.38 1.21
C HIS A 185 16.50 -23.44 0.21
N PRO A 186 15.91 -23.56 -1.00
CA PRO A 186 16.25 -24.60 -1.98
C PRO A 186 17.65 -24.46 -2.61
N PHE A 187 18.51 -23.57 -2.10
CA PHE A 187 19.84 -23.26 -2.59
C PHE A 187 20.94 -23.94 -1.76
N VAL A 188 21.93 -24.48 -2.49
CA VAL A 188 22.98 -25.39 -1.98
C VAL A 188 23.66 -24.88 -0.70
N GLY A 189 23.69 -25.76 0.31
CA GLY A 189 24.21 -25.54 1.65
C GLY A 189 23.19 -25.01 2.67
N ALA A 190 22.04 -24.48 2.23
CA ALA A 190 20.98 -23.97 3.11
C ALA A 190 19.76 -24.89 3.20
N GLU A 191 19.67 -25.90 2.32
CA GLU A 191 18.60 -26.90 2.32
C GLU A 191 18.54 -27.76 3.60
N ASN A 192 19.61 -27.78 4.40
CA ASN A 192 19.71 -28.55 5.64
C ASN A 192 19.69 -27.67 6.91
N VAL A 193 19.27 -26.40 6.82
CA VAL A 193 19.13 -25.54 8.02
C VAL A 193 18.11 -26.19 8.98
N PRO A 194 18.47 -26.46 10.26
CA PRO A 194 17.55 -27.10 11.19
C PRO A 194 16.33 -26.22 11.46
N CYS A 195 15.16 -26.84 11.62
CA CYS A 195 13.92 -26.14 11.95
C CYS A 195 14.09 -25.29 13.21
N THR A 196 14.80 -25.83 14.20
CA THR A 196 15.12 -25.13 15.46
C THR A 196 16.03 -23.92 15.30
N GLY A 197 16.86 -23.83 14.26
CA GLY A 197 17.67 -22.65 13.98
C GLY A 197 16.77 -21.43 13.67
N CYS A 198 15.77 -21.63 12.81
CA CYS A 198 14.82 -20.58 12.48
C CYS A 198 13.78 -20.38 13.60
N HIS A 199 13.02 -21.43 13.94
CA HIS A 199 11.82 -21.34 14.79
C HIS A 199 12.11 -21.50 16.30
N GLY A 200 13.29 -21.95 16.71
CA GLY A 200 13.51 -22.39 18.09
C GLY A 200 12.72 -23.67 18.40
N GLY A 201 12.25 -23.81 19.65
CA GLY A 201 11.66 -25.06 20.12
C GLY A 201 12.70 -26.15 20.34
N ASN A 202 12.28 -27.43 20.27
CA ASN A 202 13.14 -28.58 20.57
C ASN A 202 13.04 -29.66 19.48
N GLY A 203 14.04 -29.73 18.61
CA GLY A 203 14.13 -30.70 17.52
C GLY A 203 14.36 -32.14 17.97
N GLN A 204 14.66 -32.36 19.26
CA GLN A 204 14.74 -33.69 19.90
C GLN A 204 13.49 -33.99 20.76
N GLY A 205 12.46 -33.15 20.68
CA GLY A 205 11.21 -33.29 21.42
C GLY A 205 10.40 -34.51 20.99
N ALA A 206 9.72 -35.14 21.95
CA ALA A 206 8.76 -36.20 21.66
C ALA A 206 7.39 -35.60 21.32
N GLY A 207 6.96 -35.75 20.07
CA GLY A 207 5.67 -35.27 19.57
C GLY A 207 5.52 -33.74 19.58
N LYS A 208 4.31 -33.27 19.28
CA LYS A 208 3.94 -31.85 19.26
C LYS A 208 4.30 -31.15 20.57
N LEU A 209 3.89 -31.72 21.70
CA LEU A 209 4.08 -31.14 23.03
C LEU A 209 5.55 -30.95 23.38
N GLY A 210 6.40 -31.97 23.16
CA GLY A 210 7.83 -31.89 23.48
C GLY A 210 8.64 -30.99 22.53
N SER A 211 8.18 -30.82 21.29
CA SER A 211 8.94 -30.12 20.24
C SER A 211 8.55 -28.65 20.05
N HIS A 212 7.26 -28.32 20.17
CA HIS A 212 6.77 -26.96 19.96
C HIS A 212 7.07 -26.04 21.15
N VAL A 213 7.19 -24.73 20.89
CA VAL A 213 7.04 -23.72 21.94
C VAL A 213 5.53 -23.53 22.20
N PRO A 214 5.03 -23.69 23.44
CA PRO A 214 3.62 -23.49 23.73
C PRO A 214 3.20 -22.02 23.60
N PRO A 215 1.93 -21.73 23.29
CA PRO A 215 1.40 -20.37 23.29
C PRO A 215 1.43 -19.75 24.69
N PRO A 216 1.70 -18.44 24.82
CA PRO A 216 1.61 -17.75 26.10
C PRO A 216 0.15 -17.75 26.61
N PRO A 217 -0.09 -17.67 27.94
CA PRO A 217 -1.44 -17.81 28.51
C PRO A 217 -2.49 -16.83 27.98
N GLN A 218 -2.06 -15.66 27.48
CA GLN A 218 -2.88 -14.62 26.88
C GLN A 218 -3.37 -14.98 25.46
N ILE A 219 -2.70 -15.93 24.79
CA ILE A 219 -3.05 -16.49 23.48
C ILE A 219 -3.76 -17.83 23.63
N GLY A 220 -3.30 -18.67 24.56
CA GLY A 220 -3.87 -19.98 24.84
C GLY A 220 -3.96 -20.92 23.63
N ASP A 221 -4.80 -21.95 23.76
CA ASP A 221 -5.10 -22.89 22.68
C ASP A 221 -6.26 -22.40 21.79
N ARG A 222 -6.71 -23.27 20.86
CA ARG A 222 -7.81 -22.94 19.93
C ARG A 222 -9.15 -22.72 20.66
N LEU A 223 -9.42 -23.49 21.71
CA LEU A 223 -10.66 -23.40 22.49
C LEU A 223 -10.69 -22.11 23.33
N TYR A 224 -9.55 -21.69 23.86
CA TYR A 224 -9.38 -20.40 24.52
C TYR A 224 -9.62 -19.24 23.53
N GLN A 225 -9.05 -19.31 22.32
CA GLN A 225 -9.26 -18.32 21.26
C GLN A 225 -10.74 -18.19 20.86
N GLN A 226 -11.47 -19.30 20.75
CA GLN A 226 -12.92 -19.30 20.48
C GLN A 226 -13.75 -18.54 21.53
N ASN A 227 -13.29 -18.50 22.78
CA ASN A 227 -14.03 -17.91 23.91
C ASN A 227 -13.41 -16.60 24.43
N ASN A 228 -12.29 -16.14 23.85
CA ASN A 228 -11.59 -14.93 24.25
C ASN A 228 -11.20 -14.08 23.02
N PRO A 229 -11.95 -13.00 22.72
CA PRO A 229 -11.67 -12.11 21.60
C PRO A 229 -10.27 -11.49 21.61
N SER A 230 -9.68 -11.20 22.78
CA SER A 230 -8.31 -10.68 22.87
C SER A 230 -7.26 -11.72 22.49
N ALA A 231 -7.47 -12.98 22.88
CA ALA A 231 -6.59 -14.08 22.52
C ALA A 231 -6.64 -14.37 21.01
N PHE A 232 -7.85 -14.35 20.43
CA PHE A 232 -8.05 -14.49 19.00
C PHE A 232 -7.42 -13.34 18.20
N PHE A 233 -7.69 -12.08 18.58
CA PHE A 233 -7.09 -10.91 17.95
C PHE A 233 -5.55 -10.99 17.98
N ASN A 234 -4.95 -11.14 19.17
CA ASN A 234 -3.49 -11.17 19.29
C ASN A 234 -2.84 -12.39 18.59
N ARG A 235 -3.55 -13.52 18.48
CA ARG A 235 -3.06 -14.65 17.66
C ARG A 235 -3.03 -14.31 16.18
N ARG A 236 -4.05 -13.60 15.68
CA ARG A 236 -4.23 -13.26 14.27
C ARG A 236 -3.32 -12.11 13.82
N THR A 237 -3.25 -11.03 14.61
CA THR A 237 -2.52 -9.80 14.28
C THR A 237 -1.06 -9.81 14.73
N LEU A 238 -0.68 -10.70 15.66
CA LEU A 238 0.61 -10.69 16.36
C LEU A 238 0.92 -9.35 17.05
N ALA A 239 -0.08 -8.50 17.28
CA ALA A 239 0.08 -7.25 18.02
C ALA A 239 0.51 -7.53 19.46
N GLY A 240 1.40 -6.69 20.01
CA GLY A 240 1.66 -6.66 21.46
C GLY A 240 2.31 -7.88 22.13
N ILE A 241 2.69 -8.95 21.40
CA ILE A 241 3.24 -10.19 22.00
C ILE A 241 4.45 -9.93 22.92
N ASP A 242 5.27 -8.94 22.57
CA ASP A 242 6.42 -8.44 23.35
C ASP A 242 6.04 -7.75 24.67
N LYS A 243 4.77 -7.39 24.86
CA LYS A 243 4.24 -6.69 26.04
C LYS A 243 3.58 -7.61 27.07
N PHE A 244 3.38 -8.90 26.76
CA PHE A 244 2.68 -9.82 27.67
C PHE A 244 3.39 -9.99 29.01
N GLN A 245 2.58 -10.11 30.07
CA GLN A 245 3.04 -10.25 31.46
C GLN A 245 2.33 -11.44 32.15
N PRO A 246 3.06 -12.30 32.87
CA PRO A 246 4.53 -12.29 33.05
C PRO A 246 5.27 -12.61 31.74
N GLN A 247 6.50 -12.09 31.61
CA GLN A 247 7.35 -12.33 30.42
C GLN A 247 7.77 -13.79 30.27
N GLU A 248 7.96 -14.46 31.40
CA GLU A 248 8.20 -15.90 31.53
C GLU A 248 6.96 -16.60 32.05
N PHE A 249 6.62 -17.74 31.47
CA PHE A 249 5.49 -18.58 31.88
C PHE A 249 5.85 -20.08 31.83
N GLN A 250 5.08 -20.88 32.55
CA GLN A 250 5.13 -22.34 32.49
C GLN A 250 3.76 -22.86 32.02
N THR A 251 3.71 -24.08 31.49
CA THR A 251 2.45 -24.72 31.09
C THR A 251 2.14 -25.93 31.98
N PRO A 252 0.85 -26.26 32.22
CA PRO A 252 0.47 -27.45 32.96
C PRO A 252 1.04 -28.75 32.35
N ASP A 253 1.17 -28.78 31.02
CA ASP A 253 1.57 -29.95 30.25
C ASP A 253 3.10 -30.13 30.18
N ARG A 254 3.88 -29.09 30.51
CA ARG A 254 5.36 -29.13 30.61
C ARG A 254 5.82 -28.55 31.96
N PRO A 255 5.50 -29.21 33.09
CA PRO A 255 5.77 -28.68 34.42
C PRO A 255 7.28 -28.57 34.69
N GLY A 256 7.73 -27.39 35.12
CA GLY A 256 9.14 -27.11 35.39
C GLY A 256 9.93 -26.57 34.19
N GLU A 257 9.35 -26.53 32.99
CA GLU A 257 9.90 -25.81 31.85
C GLU A 257 9.36 -24.38 31.79
N THR A 258 10.22 -23.42 31.47
CA THR A 258 9.88 -22.00 31.36
C THR A 258 10.04 -21.54 29.91
N PHE A 259 9.06 -20.77 29.43
CA PHE A 259 8.98 -20.23 28.09
C PHE A 259 8.70 -18.72 28.13
N THR A 260 9.04 -18.01 27.07
CA THR A 260 8.70 -16.59 26.89
C THR A 260 7.78 -16.36 25.70
N ALA A 261 7.00 -15.28 25.75
CA ALA A 261 6.15 -14.88 24.62
C ALA A 261 6.97 -14.61 23.34
N MET A 262 8.24 -14.19 23.48
CA MET A 262 9.15 -13.95 22.37
C MET A 262 9.70 -15.23 21.72
N GLU A 263 9.91 -16.30 22.48
CA GLU A 263 10.23 -17.62 21.92
C GLU A 263 9.04 -18.20 21.16
N TRP A 264 7.82 -18.01 21.67
CA TRP A 264 6.63 -18.39 20.92
C TRP A 264 6.46 -17.55 19.64
N LEU A 265 6.75 -16.24 19.70
CA LEU A 265 6.74 -15.39 18.51
C LEU A 265 7.77 -15.83 17.47
N GLN A 266 8.99 -16.17 17.87
CA GLN A 266 9.99 -16.78 16.98
C GLN A 266 9.47 -18.08 16.36
N PHE A 267 8.81 -18.92 17.16
CA PHE A 267 8.28 -20.20 16.72
C PHE A 267 7.18 -20.07 15.66
N VAL A 268 6.27 -19.10 15.80
CA VAL A 268 5.21 -18.87 14.79
C VAL A 268 5.60 -17.92 13.66
N ASN A 269 6.57 -17.02 13.88
CA ASN A 269 7.12 -16.11 12.88
C ASN A 269 8.62 -15.79 13.14
N PRO A 270 9.56 -16.54 12.53
CA PRO A 270 11.00 -16.31 12.71
C PRO A 270 11.54 -15.05 12.00
N GLY A 271 10.70 -14.33 11.24
CA GLY A 271 11.07 -13.07 10.58
C GLY A 271 10.41 -11.82 11.17
N ASP A 272 9.68 -11.92 12.29
CA ASP A 272 9.10 -10.76 12.98
C ASP A 272 10.20 -9.76 13.38
N LEU A 273 9.93 -8.46 13.28
CA LEU A 273 10.91 -7.40 13.61
C LEU A 273 11.46 -7.54 15.04
N ARG A 274 10.62 -7.94 15.99
CA ARG A 274 10.97 -8.12 17.42
C ARG A 274 11.83 -9.37 17.65
N VAL A 275 11.81 -10.32 16.73
CA VAL A 275 12.63 -11.55 16.74
C VAL A 275 13.97 -11.30 16.05
N VAL A 276 13.96 -10.76 14.83
CA VAL A 276 15.21 -10.58 14.04
C VAL A 276 16.16 -9.54 14.66
N THR A 277 15.62 -8.53 15.34
CA THR A 277 16.43 -7.55 16.10
C THR A 277 17.14 -8.16 17.32
N GLN A 278 16.68 -9.31 17.82
CA GLN A 278 17.36 -10.09 18.86
C GLN A 278 18.41 -11.07 18.30
N ALA A 279 18.76 -10.97 17.01
CA ALA A 279 19.65 -11.90 16.31
C ALA A 279 19.14 -13.36 16.32
N LYS A 280 17.82 -13.54 16.23
CA LYS A 280 17.11 -14.83 16.16
C LYS A 280 16.41 -15.00 14.81
N GLY A 281 16.03 -16.24 14.47
CA GLY A 281 15.34 -16.55 13.22
C GLY A 281 16.11 -16.05 12.00
N CYS A 282 15.44 -15.31 11.09
CA CYS A 282 16.11 -14.72 9.91
C CYS A 282 17.28 -13.78 10.27
N GLY A 283 17.28 -13.21 11.48
CA GLY A 283 18.33 -12.34 12.00
C GLY A 283 19.52 -13.06 12.63
N GLN A 284 19.56 -14.40 12.63
CA GLN A 284 20.67 -15.17 13.22
C GLN A 284 22.02 -14.88 12.54
N GLN A 285 23.11 -14.98 13.33
CA GLN A 285 24.48 -14.87 12.82
C GLN A 285 24.72 -15.87 11.68
N GLY A 286 25.33 -15.39 10.58
CA GLY A 286 25.53 -16.18 9.37
C GLY A 286 24.32 -16.20 8.41
N CYS A 287 23.18 -15.63 8.79
CA CYS A 287 22.02 -15.36 7.93
C CYS A 287 21.98 -13.86 7.53
N HIS A 288 20.95 -13.10 7.93
CA HIS A 288 20.82 -11.66 7.63
C HIS A 288 21.33 -10.71 8.74
N PHE A 289 22.02 -11.24 9.75
CA PHE A 289 22.66 -10.45 10.81
C PHE A 289 23.65 -9.40 10.25
N ASN A 290 23.76 -8.24 10.91
CA ASN A 290 24.53 -7.07 10.45
C ASN A 290 24.15 -6.53 9.05
N LYS A 291 23.07 -7.02 8.44
CA LYS A 291 22.53 -6.59 7.14
C LYS A 291 21.06 -6.17 7.29
N HIS A 292 20.17 -6.68 6.46
CA HIS A 292 18.74 -6.33 6.45
C HIS A 292 18.07 -6.41 7.84
N ALA A 293 18.47 -7.38 8.69
CA ALA A 293 17.91 -7.54 10.04
C ALA A 293 18.16 -6.33 10.98
N GLN A 294 19.12 -5.45 10.66
CA GLN A 294 19.40 -4.21 11.40
C GLN A 294 19.00 -2.95 10.64
N TRP A 295 18.94 -3.00 9.30
CA TRP A 295 18.57 -1.84 8.47
C TRP A 295 17.05 -1.70 8.33
N PHE A 296 16.36 -2.81 8.07
CA PHE A 296 14.91 -2.82 7.79
C PHE A 296 14.09 -2.28 8.97
N PRO A 297 14.32 -2.66 10.25
CA PRO A 297 13.59 -2.10 11.38
C PRO A 297 13.66 -0.57 11.53
N ARG A 298 14.64 0.09 10.89
CA ARG A 298 14.82 1.55 10.90
C ARG A 298 14.21 2.24 9.68
N GLY A 299 13.85 1.48 8.64
CA GLY A 299 13.26 2.00 7.40
C GLY A 299 11.79 2.35 7.56
N VAL A 300 11.28 3.26 6.72
CA VAL A 300 9.93 3.84 6.86
C VAL A 300 8.80 2.79 6.79
N ILE A 301 9.01 1.69 6.06
CA ILE A 301 8.07 0.55 5.96
C ILE A 301 7.95 -0.19 7.30
N ALA A 302 9.04 -0.31 8.06
CA ALA A 302 9.02 -0.96 9.37
C ALA A 302 8.60 -0.01 10.48
N SER A 303 9.08 1.24 10.47
CA SER A 303 8.88 2.18 11.57
C SER A 303 7.59 3.00 11.47
N GLU A 304 6.93 3.10 10.31
CA GLU A 304 5.66 3.85 10.13
C GLU A 304 5.71 5.37 10.50
N PRO A 305 6.83 6.09 10.29
CA PRO A 305 6.93 7.48 10.72
C PRO A 305 5.95 8.40 9.97
N GLY A 306 5.65 8.05 8.72
CA GLY A 306 4.83 8.84 7.79
C GLY A 306 3.35 8.93 8.15
N PHE A 307 2.79 8.05 8.98
CA PHE A 307 1.40 8.17 9.45
C PHE A 307 1.34 8.81 10.84
N PHE A 308 2.06 8.26 11.82
CA PHE A 308 2.03 8.77 13.18
C PHE A 308 2.60 10.20 13.31
N SER A 309 3.63 10.55 12.55
CA SER A 309 4.26 11.87 12.67
C SER A 309 3.69 12.91 11.70
N ASN A 310 3.32 12.54 10.48
CA ASN A 310 2.73 13.49 9.53
C ASN A 310 1.33 13.95 9.96
N SER A 311 0.53 13.10 10.62
CA SER A 311 -0.74 13.53 11.19
C SER A 311 -0.58 14.67 12.21
N ARG A 312 0.51 14.69 13.00
CA ARG A 312 0.86 15.79 13.91
C ARG A 312 1.18 17.09 13.16
N PHE A 313 1.91 17.00 12.05
CA PHE A 313 2.14 18.14 11.16
C PHE A 313 0.82 18.69 10.63
N MET A 314 -0.08 17.83 10.15
CA MET A 314 -1.34 18.19 9.50
C MET A 314 -2.43 18.69 10.48
N THR A 315 -2.40 18.35 11.77
CA THR A 315 -3.23 18.98 12.82
C THR A 315 -2.59 20.23 13.45
N GLY A 316 -1.35 20.54 13.05
CA GLY A 316 -0.57 21.65 13.57
C GLY A 316 -0.08 21.50 15.02
N SER A 317 -0.04 20.26 15.52
CA SER A 317 0.54 19.91 16.82
C SER A 317 2.05 19.76 16.72
N ASP A 318 2.81 20.24 17.71
CA ASP A 318 4.27 20.22 17.69
C ASP A 318 4.85 18.80 17.72
N ASN A 319 6.13 18.68 17.37
CA ASN A 319 6.85 17.41 17.50
C ASN A 319 6.93 16.96 18.97
N LEU A 320 6.74 15.66 19.20
CA LEU A 320 6.91 15.05 20.54
C LEU A 320 8.37 15.05 20.98
N ILE A 321 9.31 14.81 20.06
CA ILE A 321 10.74 14.86 20.33
C ILE A 321 11.18 16.34 20.30
N PRO A 322 11.65 16.93 21.43
CA PRO A 322 12.03 18.35 21.45
C PRO A 322 13.16 18.68 20.48
N GLU A 323 14.07 17.75 20.25
CA GLU A 323 15.19 17.90 19.31
C GLU A 323 14.76 17.96 17.83
N HIS A 324 13.51 17.57 17.50
CA HIS A 324 12.99 17.54 16.13
C HIS A 324 12.20 18.80 15.74
N ARG A 325 11.80 19.62 16.72
CA ARG A 325 11.05 20.87 16.50
C ARG A 325 11.87 21.84 15.65
N GLY A 326 11.29 22.33 14.56
CA GLY A 326 11.98 23.17 13.58
C GLY A 326 12.95 22.45 12.64
N LEU A 327 13.25 21.16 12.84
CA LEU A 327 14.10 20.42 11.88
C LEU A 327 13.37 20.22 10.56
N ASP A 328 14.10 20.45 9.47
CA ASP A 328 13.60 20.34 8.10
C ASP A 328 12.28 21.11 7.88
N GLY A 329 12.16 22.23 8.59
CA GLY A 329 10.98 23.08 8.59
C GLY A 329 9.74 22.38 9.14
N ASP A 330 9.89 21.70 10.29
CA ASP A 330 8.86 20.96 11.02
C ASP A 330 8.37 19.65 10.36
N GLY A 331 9.04 19.17 9.30
CA GLY A 331 8.71 17.89 8.65
C GLY A 331 9.17 16.64 9.42
N ALA A 332 10.16 16.78 10.32
CA ALA A 332 10.83 15.66 10.98
C ALA A 332 9.87 14.74 11.78
N ALA A 333 10.10 13.42 11.71
CA ALA A 333 9.26 12.42 12.36
C ALA A 333 9.64 12.14 13.82
N ASP A 334 8.67 11.78 14.66
CA ASP A 334 8.86 11.55 16.10
C ASP A 334 8.61 10.12 16.57
N THR A 335 7.67 9.43 15.94
CA THR A 335 7.04 8.23 16.48
C THR A 335 7.01 7.10 15.48
N ALA A 336 7.02 5.88 16.02
CA ALA A 336 7.00 4.62 15.31
C ALA A 336 6.21 3.57 16.10
N PHE A 337 5.93 2.42 15.48
CA PHE A 337 5.27 1.30 16.17
C PHE A 337 6.04 0.81 17.42
N ARG A 338 7.36 1.00 17.46
CA ARG A 338 8.26 0.78 18.61
C ARG A 338 9.37 1.82 18.62
N ALA A 339 9.92 2.11 19.80
CA ALA A 339 11.03 3.05 19.93
C ALA A 339 12.32 2.51 19.28
N ILE A 340 12.98 3.34 18.46
CA ILE A 340 14.14 2.94 17.63
C ILE A 340 15.20 4.05 17.68
N VAL A 341 16.49 3.67 17.70
CA VAL A 341 17.63 4.61 17.70
C VAL A 341 18.63 4.23 16.62
N ASN A 342 19.21 5.23 15.95
CA ASN A 342 20.37 5.09 15.08
C ASN A 342 21.65 5.52 15.86
N PRO A 343 22.48 4.58 16.35
CA PRO A 343 23.69 4.92 17.10
C PRO A 343 24.77 5.61 16.24
N ASN A 344 24.65 5.55 14.91
CA ASN A 344 25.57 6.18 13.98
C ASN A 344 25.11 7.59 13.54
N TYR A 345 24.01 8.10 14.10
CA TYR A 345 23.49 9.43 13.76
C TYR A 345 24.41 10.55 14.23
N ASN A 346 24.65 11.53 13.36
CA ASN A 346 25.38 12.75 13.69
C ASN A 346 24.64 13.97 13.11
N ASN A 347 24.08 14.80 14.00
CA ASN A 347 23.31 15.98 13.64
C ASN A 347 24.07 17.00 12.76
N LEU A 348 25.42 17.01 12.83
CA LEU A 348 26.26 17.93 12.06
C LEU A 348 26.51 17.46 10.61
N THR A 349 26.24 16.19 10.30
CA THR A 349 26.53 15.58 8.99
C THR A 349 25.37 14.75 8.44
N ARG A 350 24.17 14.92 9.02
CA ARG A 350 22.95 14.21 8.62
C ARG A 350 22.49 14.66 7.22
N ALA A 351 21.81 13.78 6.49
CA ALA A 351 21.03 14.20 5.34
C ALA A 351 19.74 14.93 5.80
N VAL A 352 19.14 15.72 4.90
CA VAL A 352 17.81 16.29 5.12
C VAL A 352 16.79 15.17 5.40
N GLY A 353 16.01 15.32 6.47
CA GLY A 353 15.05 14.35 7.02
C GLY A 353 15.63 13.12 7.72
N GLU A 354 16.96 12.92 7.73
CA GLU A 354 17.59 11.92 8.59
C GLU A 354 17.50 12.35 10.06
N ILE A 355 17.13 11.42 10.94
CA ILE A 355 16.90 11.65 12.37
C ILE A 355 17.61 10.59 13.24
N GLY A 356 17.82 10.91 14.51
CA GLY A 356 18.57 10.06 15.43
C GLY A 356 17.76 8.98 16.14
N ARG A 357 16.46 9.22 16.37
CA ARG A 357 15.58 8.32 17.14
C ARG A 357 14.11 8.52 16.79
N LEU A 358 13.30 7.52 17.07
CA LEU A 358 11.84 7.57 17.11
C LEU A 358 11.36 7.02 18.46
N LEU A 359 10.31 7.61 19.02
CA LEU A 359 9.58 7.10 20.19
C LEU A 359 8.59 6.02 19.75
N GLU A 360 8.13 5.20 20.69
CA GLU A 360 6.95 4.38 20.46
C GLU A 360 5.69 5.26 20.46
N GLN A 361 4.78 5.05 19.52
CA GLN A 361 3.48 5.73 19.49
C GLN A 361 2.69 5.38 20.78
N PRO A 362 2.24 6.37 21.55
CA PRO A 362 1.46 6.13 22.76
C PRO A 362 0.12 5.44 22.49
N GLU A 363 -0.36 4.73 23.50
CA GLU A 363 -1.68 4.07 23.52
C GLU A 363 -2.38 4.50 24.83
N LEU A 364 -3.37 5.38 24.71
CA LEU A 364 -4.09 6.00 25.82
C LEU A 364 -5.55 5.52 25.90
N ALA A 365 -6.07 4.93 24.82
CA ALA A 365 -7.42 4.40 24.71
C ALA A 365 -7.61 3.03 25.37
N GLN A 366 -6.63 2.52 26.12
CA GLN A 366 -6.71 1.26 26.86
C GLN A 366 -8.01 1.16 27.67
N TRP A 367 -8.62 -0.03 27.71
CA TRP A 367 -9.92 -0.27 28.36
C TRP A 367 -9.97 0.11 29.84
N ASN A 368 -8.84 -0.01 30.55
CA ASN A 368 -8.66 0.41 31.95
C ASN A 368 -7.66 1.59 32.07
N GLY A 369 -7.48 2.34 30.99
CA GLY A 369 -6.51 3.43 30.85
C GLY A 369 -7.03 4.81 31.27
N PRO A 370 -6.22 5.87 31.05
CA PRO A 370 -6.50 7.23 31.53
C PRO A 370 -7.68 7.93 30.84
N MET A 371 -8.16 7.41 29.71
CA MET A 371 -9.38 7.89 29.03
C MET A 371 -10.66 7.37 29.66
N ARG A 372 -10.62 6.23 30.37
CA ARG A 372 -11.80 5.55 30.87
C ARG A 372 -12.53 6.42 31.89
N ASP A 373 -13.82 6.65 31.64
CA ASP A 373 -14.75 7.37 32.51
C ASP A 373 -14.28 8.80 32.88
N ASN A 374 -13.43 9.41 32.05
CA ASN A 374 -12.77 10.68 32.33
C ASN A 374 -13.46 11.87 31.63
N PRO A 375 -14.06 12.84 32.37
CA PRO A 375 -14.82 13.97 31.80
C PRO A 375 -14.00 14.92 30.91
N ILE A 376 -12.66 14.88 30.98
CA ILE A 376 -11.84 15.81 30.19
C ILE A 376 -11.97 15.55 28.67
N TYR A 377 -12.41 14.34 28.29
CA TYR A 377 -12.66 13.92 26.90
C TYR A 377 -14.11 14.12 26.45
N ASP A 378 -15.02 14.64 27.28
CA ASP A 378 -16.43 14.86 26.90
C ASP A 378 -16.55 15.85 25.73
N SER A 379 -17.45 15.59 24.78
CA SER A 379 -17.55 16.33 23.51
C SER A 379 -17.64 17.86 23.65
N PRO A 380 -18.31 18.46 24.66
CA PRO A 380 -18.32 19.91 24.87
C PRO A 380 -16.97 20.53 25.26
N THR A 381 -15.99 19.74 25.73
CA THR A 381 -14.65 20.25 26.07
C THR A 381 -13.79 20.45 24.82
N LEU A 382 -13.95 19.58 23.82
CA LEU A 382 -13.03 19.45 22.68
C LEU A 382 -12.77 20.75 21.90
N PRO A 383 -13.77 21.59 21.57
CA PRO A 383 -13.52 22.86 20.88
C PRO A 383 -12.59 23.82 21.65
N ASN A 384 -12.54 23.71 22.98
CA ASN A 384 -11.64 24.52 23.81
C ASN A 384 -10.17 24.14 23.66
N HIS A 385 -9.84 23.02 23.01
CA HIS A 385 -8.49 22.55 22.75
C HIS A 385 -7.95 22.94 21.36
N ILE A 386 -8.69 23.75 20.62
CA ILE A 386 -8.25 24.38 19.37
C ILE A 386 -7.63 25.77 19.68
N VAL A 387 -6.60 26.14 18.91
CA VAL A 387 -6.03 27.50 18.90
C VAL A 387 -6.79 28.35 17.89
N ASN A 388 -7.43 29.44 18.33
CA ASN A 388 -8.18 30.33 17.44
C ASN A 388 -7.34 31.54 16.96
N ALA A 389 -7.84 32.29 15.99
CA ALA A 389 -7.15 33.44 15.40
C ALA A 389 -6.90 34.61 16.37
N ALA A 390 -7.60 34.69 17.51
CA ALA A 390 -7.28 35.66 18.56
C ALA A 390 -6.11 35.21 19.46
N GLN A 391 -5.81 33.90 19.49
CA GLN A 391 -4.70 33.31 20.24
C GLN A 391 -3.42 33.20 19.40
N ASP A 392 -3.53 32.75 18.14
CA ASP A 392 -2.47 32.75 17.15
C ASP A 392 -3.05 33.20 15.79
N PRO A 393 -2.94 34.50 15.44
CA PRO A 393 -3.47 35.02 14.18
C PRO A 393 -2.67 34.57 12.96
N GLN A 394 -1.45 34.03 13.14
CA GLN A 394 -0.61 33.54 12.05
C GLN A 394 -0.92 32.07 11.73
N ARG A 395 -1.35 31.29 12.72
CA ARG A 395 -1.58 29.84 12.57
C ARG A 395 -2.80 29.36 13.38
N PRO A 396 -4.03 29.78 13.01
CA PRO A 396 -5.25 29.36 13.68
C PRO A 396 -5.67 27.93 13.31
N ASN A 397 -6.67 27.43 14.03
CA ASN A 397 -7.28 26.09 13.98
C ASN A 397 -6.27 24.93 14.09
N ARG A 398 -5.27 25.09 14.96
CA ARG A 398 -4.33 24.00 15.33
C ARG A 398 -4.75 23.36 16.64
N ILE A 399 -4.51 22.06 16.80
CA ILE A 399 -4.76 21.37 18.08
C ILE A 399 -3.68 21.75 19.09
N ARG A 400 -4.07 22.17 20.31
CA ARG A 400 -3.14 22.44 21.40
C ARG A 400 -2.36 21.18 21.78
N ASN A 401 -1.05 21.32 21.96
CA ASN A 401 -0.17 20.25 22.42
C ASN A 401 -0.64 19.67 23.76
N ASP A 402 -0.39 18.39 23.99
CA ASP A 402 -0.67 17.68 25.26
C ASP A 402 -2.11 17.89 25.77
N SER A 403 -3.07 17.81 24.84
CA SER A 403 -4.49 18.05 25.12
C SER A 403 -5.34 16.80 24.88
N PRO A 404 -6.52 16.68 25.52
CA PRO A 404 -7.46 15.59 25.28
C PRO A 404 -7.77 15.38 23.79
N LEU A 405 -7.89 16.47 23.03
CA LEU A 405 -8.14 16.45 21.60
C LEU A 405 -6.93 15.92 20.80
N ARG A 406 -5.70 16.27 21.19
CA ARG A 406 -4.47 15.68 20.59
C ARG A 406 -4.46 14.17 20.79
N HIS A 407 -4.77 13.71 22.00
CA HIS A 407 -4.79 12.29 22.33
C HIS A 407 -5.84 11.56 21.48
N LEU A 408 -7.09 12.02 21.45
CA LEU A 408 -8.15 11.40 20.65
C LEU A 408 -7.80 11.29 19.15
N VAL A 409 -7.14 12.29 18.57
CA VAL A 409 -6.69 12.21 17.16
C VAL A 409 -5.49 11.27 17.00
N ASP A 410 -4.57 11.20 17.98
CA ASP A 410 -3.50 10.19 17.99
C ASP A 410 -4.05 8.77 18.04
N GLU A 411 -5.05 8.51 18.90
CA GLU A 411 -5.72 7.20 18.98
C GLU A 411 -6.47 6.87 17.68
N GLN A 412 -7.18 7.83 17.08
CA GLN A 412 -7.86 7.62 15.79
C GLN A 412 -6.85 7.23 14.69
N VAL A 413 -5.66 7.84 14.65
CA VAL A 413 -4.60 7.45 13.71
C VAL A 413 -4.03 6.07 14.05
N SER A 414 -3.81 5.76 15.33
CA SER A 414 -3.36 4.42 15.76
C SER A 414 -4.36 3.31 15.39
N ILE A 415 -5.66 3.57 15.52
CA ILE A 415 -6.75 2.65 15.18
C ILE A 415 -6.85 2.43 13.67
N THR A 416 -6.82 3.50 12.86
CA THR A 416 -7.03 3.43 11.41
C THR A 416 -5.80 3.02 10.62
N CYS A 417 -4.59 3.38 11.06
CA CYS A 417 -3.37 3.18 10.28
C CYS A 417 -2.45 2.09 10.83
N GLY A 418 -2.48 1.80 12.14
CA GLY A 418 -1.51 0.91 12.80
C GLY A 418 -1.56 -0.57 12.39
N ASP A 419 -2.39 -0.95 11.42
CA ASP A 419 -2.45 -2.26 10.77
C ASP A 419 -1.74 -2.32 9.41
N CYS A 420 -1.26 -1.20 8.86
CA CYS A 420 -0.75 -1.13 7.49
C CYS A 420 0.73 -1.51 7.34
N HIS A 421 1.54 -1.34 8.39
CA HIS A 421 3.00 -1.50 8.33
C HIS A 421 3.52 -2.84 8.91
N ALA A 422 4.82 -3.11 8.76
CA ALA A 422 5.43 -4.41 9.06
C ALA A 422 5.59 -4.73 10.58
N GLY A 423 5.13 -3.86 11.48
CA GLY A 423 5.20 -4.06 12.94
C GLY A 423 4.23 -5.12 13.48
N SER A 424 3.13 -5.37 12.77
CA SER A 424 2.12 -6.40 13.04
C SER A 424 1.77 -7.16 11.75
N ALA A 425 0.92 -8.18 11.85
CA ALA A 425 0.37 -8.90 10.70
C ALA A 425 -0.87 -8.19 10.09
N GLY A 426 -1.18 -6.97 10.52
CA GLY A 426 -2.42 -6.28 10.14
C GLY A 426 -3.66 -6.92 10.77
N GLN A 427 -4.84 -6.63 10.21
CA GLN A 427 -6.07 -7.28 10.66
C GLN A 427 -6.03 -8.78 10.32
N ASN A 428 -5.73 -9.19 9.09
CA ASN A 428 -5.55 -10.60 8.72
C ASN A 428 -6.85 -11.42 8.88
N ASP A 429 -8.03 -10.81 8.63
CA ASP A 429 -9.38 -11.41 8.81
C ASP A 429 -10.31 -11.44 7.58
N ARG A 430 -9.85 -10.97 6.42
CA ARG A 430 -10.65 -10.79 5.20
C ARG A 430 -9.87 -11.13 3.92
N TYR A 431 -10.59 -11.42 2.83
CA TYR A 431 -9.97 -11.85 1.57
C TYR A 431 -8.97 -10.82 1.05
N ALA A 432 -7.79 -11.29 0.65
CA ALA A 432 -6.64 -10.52 0.20
C ALA A 432 -6.02 -9.52 1.21
N ASP A 433 -6.31 -9.65 2.50
CA ASP A 433 -5.69 -8.90 3.61
C ASP A 433 -4.63 -9.75 4.36
N PHE A 434 -4.55 -11.04 4.04
CA PHE A 434 -3.75 -12.00 4.80
C PHE A 434 -2.25 -11.81 4.59
N ARG A 435 -1.50 -11.71 5.69
CA ARG A 435 -0.05 -11.54 5.71
C ARG A 435 0.58 -11.92 7.06
N SER A 436 1.89 -11.83 7.13
CA SER A 436 2.67 -11.92 8.37
C SER A 436 3.19 -10.54 8.81
N SER A 437 3.94 -10.49 9.92
CA SER A 437 4.72 -9.34 10.39
C SER A 437 6.21 -9.45 10.01
N GLY A 438 6.90 -8.31 9.95
CA GLY A 438 8.35 -8.24 9.68
C GLY A 438 8.75 -8.75 8.29
N CYS A 439 9.90 -9.41 8.19
CA CYS A 439 10.45 -9.87 6.92
C CYS A 439 9.54 -10.90 6.23
N THR A 440 8.84 -11.75 6.99
CA THR A 440 7.93 -12.76 6.42
C THR A 440 6.67 -12.16 5.81
N ALA A 441 6.34 -10.89 6.07
CA ALA A 441 5.21 -10.20 5.44
C ALA A 441 5.32 -10.21 3.90
N CYS A 442 6.54 -10.04 3.37
CA CYS A 442 6.81 -10.10 1.92
C CYS A 442 7.47 -11.43 1.51
N HIS A 443 8.30 -12.02 2.37
CA HIS A 443 9.09 -13.20 2.01
C HIS A 443 8.36 -14.54 2.20
N MET A 444 7.23 -14.59 2.92
CA MET A 444 6.43 -15.81 3.10
C MET A 444 4.96 -15.50 2.74
N GLU A 445 4.67 -15.51 1.44
CA GLU A 445 3.38 -15.11 0.90
C GLU A 445 2.21 -15.99 1.37
N TYR A 446 1.08 -15.34 1.64
CA TYR A 446 -0.23 -15.95 1.83
C TYR A 446 -0.97 -15.92 0.48
N SER A 447 -1.89 -16.86 0.26
CA SER A 447 -2.88 -16.72 -0.79
C SER A 447 -3.95 -15.69 -0.39
N PHE A 448 -4.68 -15.12 -1.36
CA PHE A 448 -5.77 -14.19 -1.06
C PHE A 448 -6.89 -14.81 -0.22
N ASP A 449 -7.13 -16.12 -0.31
CA ASP A 449 -8.08 -16.84 0.55
C ASP A 449 -7.50 -17.24 1.92
N GLY A 450 -6.22 -16.97 2.18
CA GLY A 450 -5.54 -17.32 3.44
C GLY A 450 -5.35 -18.81 3.68
N ARG A 451 -5.67 -19.69 2.71
CA ARG A 451 -5.61 -21.15 2.85
C ARG A 451 -4.27 -21.72 2.35
N SER A 452 -3.69 -22.65 3.09
CA SER A 452 -2.42 -23.25 2.64
C SER A 452 -2.59 -24.14 1.40
N ARG A 453 -1.65 -24.03 0.47
CA ARG A 453 -1.43 -24.94 -0.66
C ARG A 453 -0.34 -25.99 -0.36
N SER A 454 0.18 -26.00 0.88
CA SER A 454 1.16 -26.98 1.37
C SER A 454 0.61 -28.41 1.36
N THR A 455 1.50 -29.40 1.18
CA THR A 455 1.14 -30.82 1.31
C THR A 455 1.21 -31.34 2.76
N ASP A 456 1.71 -30.53 3.71
CA ASP A 456 1.83 -30.89 5.14
C ASP A 456 0.50 -31.45 5.72
N PRO A 457 0.50 -32.68 6.25
CA PRO A 457 -0.71 -33.30 6.80
C PRO A 457 -1.22 -32.63 8.10
N ASN A 458 -0.42 -31.75 8.72
CA ASN A 458 -0.76 -31.07 9.97
C ASN A 458 -1.28 -29.63 9.77
N VAL A 459 -1.41 -29.17 8.51
CA VAL A 459 -1.93 -27.84 8.16
C VAL A 459 -3.36 -27.94 7.62
N PRO A 460 -4.36 -27.32 8.25
CA PRO A 460 -5.71 -27.21 7.70
C PRO A 460 -5.69 -26.49 6.35
N ARG A 461 -6.25 -27.13 5.31
CA ARG A 461 -6.28 -26.58 3.93
C ARG A 461 -7.57 -25.83 3.60
N ASN A 462 -8.60 -26.00 4.42
CA ASN A 462 -9.90 -25.35 4.32
C ASN A 462 -10.07 -24.22 5.36
N GLU A 463 -8.98 -23.75 5.96
CA GLU A 463 -8.96 -22.69 6.97
C GLU A 463 -8.22 -21.47 6.41
N PRO A 464 -8.83 -20.27 6.37
CA PRO A 464 -10.18 -19.93 6.83
C PRO A 464 -11.30 -20.61 6.05
N ALA A 465 -12.39 -20.95 6.75
CA ALA A 465 -13.56 -21.56 6.12
C ALA A 465 -14.30 -20.54 5.26
N ASN A 466 -14.52 -19.33 5.81
CA ASN A 466 -14.95 -18.16 5.07
C ASN A 466 -13.79 -17.14 5.01
N PRO A 467 -13.17 -16.89 3.84
CA PRO A 467 -12.07 -15.93 3.75
C PRO A 467 -12.52 -14.48 3.87
N ASP A 468 -13.81 -14.13 3.68
CA ASP A 468 -14.32 -12.78 3.95
C ASP A 468 -14.48 -12.49 5.46
N ALA A 469 -14.53 -13.53 6.31
CA ALA A 469 -14.78 -13.40 7.74
C ALA A 469 -14.22 -14.59 8.53
N VAL A 470 -12.96 -14.50 8.93
CA VAL A 470 -12.27 -15.55 9.71
C VAL A 470 -12.96 -15.78 11.05
N ALA A 471 -13.40 -17.01 11.31
CA ALA A 471 -14.10 -17.34 12.56
C ALA A 471 -13.14 -17.39 13.78
N ALA A 472 -13.67 -17.20 14.99
CA ALA A 472 -12.85 -17.21 16.20
C ALA A 472 -12.12 -18.56 16.37
N GLY A 473 -10.79 -18.51 16.46
CA GLY A 473 -9.94 -19.69 16.52
C GLY A 473 -9.64 -20.35 15.16
N GLU A 474 -10.13 -19.83 14.04
CA GLU A 474 -9.54 -20.07 12.72
C GLU A 474 -8.26 -19.26 12.51
N ARG A 475 -7.48 -19.63 11.50
CA ARG A 475 -6.16 -19.08 11.20
C ARG A 475 -5.95 -18.99 9.70
N SER A 476 -5.41 -17.86 9.25
CA SER A 476 -4.77 -17.79 7.94
C SER A 476 -3.42 -18.52 7.96
N HIS A 477 -3.03 -19.05 6.82
CA HIS A 477 -1.82 -19.83 6.59
C HIS A 477 -1.07 -19.30 5.38
N ILE A 478 0.26 -19.33 5.46
CA ILE A 478 1.13 -19.12 4.29
C ILE A 478 0.76 -20.09 3.18
N GLN A 479 0.87 -19.64 1.94
CA GLN A 479 0.52 -20.41 0.75
C GLN A 479 1.37 -21.69 0.68
N THR A 480 2.69 -21.55 0.83
CA THR A 480 3.66 -22.65 0.84
C THR A 480 4.80 -22.29 1.78
N HIS A 481 5.47 -23.29 2.37
CA HIS A 481 6.67 -23.09 3.20
C HIS A 481 7.93 -22.82 2.35
N GLN A 482 7.90 -21.79 1.51
CA GLN A 482 9.01 -21.43 0.62
C GLN A 482 9.25 -19.92 0.63
N ILE A 483 10.50 -19.49 0.85
CA ILE A 483 10.87 -18.07 0.84
C ILE A 483 10.82 -17.51 -0.58
N ARG A 484 10.05 -16.44 -0.75
CA ARG A 484 9.96 -15.63 -1.97
C ARG A 484 11.08 -14.59 -2.01
N ASN A 485 11.67 -14.33 -3.16
CA ASN A 485 12.65 -13.25 -3.33
C ASN A 485 12.70 -12.78 -4.79
N ILE A 486 13.44 -13.53 -5.62
CA ILE A 486 13.55 -13.33 -7.05
C ILE A 486 13.24 -14.65 -7.77
N ALA A 487 12.64 -14.55 -8.94
CA ALA A 487 12.49 -15.67 -9.85
C ALA A 487 13.87 -16.21 -10.26
N LYS A 488 14.17 -17.47 -9.92
CA LYS A 488 15.43 -18.11 -10.31
C LYS A 488 15.32 -19.64 -10.34
N VAL A 489 15.72 -20.25 -11.45
CA VAL A 489 16.05 -21.68 -11.50
C VAL A 489 17.46 -21.89 -10.94
N LEU A 490 17.61 -22.85 -10.02
CA LEU A 490 18.84 -23.16 -9.31
C LEU A 490 19.60 -24.33 -9.98
N PRO A 491 20.93 -24.47 -9.76
CA PRO A 491 21.72 -25.54 -10.39
C PRO A 491 21.29 -26.97 -10.03
N ASN A 492 20.56 -27.15 -8.93
CA ASN A 492 19.95 -28.42 -8.50
C ASN A 492 18.53 -28.65 -9.05
N GLY A 493 18.07 -27.83 -9.99
CA GLY A 493 16.70 -27.88 -10.52
C GLY A 493 15.63 -27.29 -9.60
N GLY A 494 15.98 -26.74 -8.43
CA GLY A 494 15.04 -26.02 -7.56
C GLY A 494 14.55 -24.72 -8.17
N PHE A 495 13.32 -24.31 -7.85
CA PHE A 495 12.75 -23.05 -8.34
C PHE A 495 12.46 -22.07 -7.20
N LEU A 496 13.15 -20.93 -7.22
CA LEU A 496 12.83 -19.77 -6.39
C LEU A 496 11.83 -18.89 -7.12
N ARG A 497 10.80 -18.46 -6.40
CA ARG A 497 9.78 -17.52 -6.88
C ARG A 497 10.15 -16.07 -6.57
N GLY A 498 9.82 -15.17 -7.48
CA GLY A 498 9.77 -13.73 -7.19
C GLY A 498 8.69 -13.43 -6.15
N ILE A 499 8.85 -12.30 -5.45
CA ILE A 499 7.77 -11.74 -4.63
C ILE A 499 6.73 -11.14 -5.56
N SER A 500 5.47 -11.52 -5.38
CA SER A 500 4.36 -11.08 -6.23
C SER A 500 3.73 -9.77 -5.77
N ASP A 501 3.08 -9.05 -6.69
CA ASP A 501 2.26 -7.88 -6.34
C ASP A 501 1.12 -8.24 -5.37
N HIS A 502 0.75 -9.52 -5.28
CA HIS A 502 -0.22 -10.03 -4.31
C HIS A 502 0.30 -9.92 -2.86
N ALA A 503 1.62 -9.97 -2.65
CA ALA A 503 2.23 -9.66 -1.36
C ALA A 503 2.08 -8.15 -1.01
N CYS A 504 2.19 -7.29 -2.02
CA CYS A 504 2.10 -5.84 -1.86
C CYS A 504 0.66 -5.36 -1.64
N VAL A 505 -0.33 -5.97 -2.31
CA VAL A 505 -1.73 -5.52 -2.23
C VAL A 505 -2.32 -5.68 -0.83
N GLY A 506 -1.91 -6.70 -0.05
CA GLY A 506 -2.40 -6.92 1.31
C GLY A 506 -2.06 -5.79 2.31
N CYS A 507 -1.07 -4.94 2.02
CA CYS A 507 -0.80 -3.71 2.79
C CYS A 507 -1.27 -2.45 2.03
N HIS A 508 -0.94 -2.36 0.75
CA HIS A 508 -1.04 -1.10 0.01
C HIS A 508 -2.47 -0.69 -0.40
N GLN A 509 -3.50 -1.44 0.02
CA GLN A 509 -4.91 -1.04 -0.05
C GLN A 509 -5.29 0.09 0.93
N GLY A 510 -4.59 0.21 2.07
CA GLY A 510 -4.77 1.34 2.99
C GLY A 510 -4.03 2.60 2.53
N SER A 511 -2.80 2.43 2.05
CA SER A 511 -1.90 3.54 1.69
C SER A 511 -2.08 4.02 0.24
N ASN A 512 -3.14 4.78 -0.05
CA ASN A 512 -3.44 5.36 -1.37
C ASN A 512 -3.61 4.34 -2.53
N ARG A 513 -3.68 3.03 -2.26
CA ARG A 513 -4.13 1.98 -3.20
C ARG A 513 -3.24 1.75 -4.42
N THR A 514 -1.94 2.06 -4.26
CA THR A 514 -0.91 2.02 -5.30
C THR A 514 -0.95 0.78 -6.19
N VAL A 515 -1.14 -0.41 -5.61
CA VAL A 515 -1.11 -1.68 -6.38
C VAL A 515 -2.31 -1.82 -7.31
N LEU A 516 -3.51 -1.38 -6.90
CA LEU A 516 -4.67 -1.39 -7.79
C LEU A 516 -4.49 -0.41 -8.95
N GLN A 517 -3.96 0.77 -8.66
CA GLN A 517 -3.68 1.77 -9.67
C GLN A 517 -2.60 1.30 -10.66
N TYR A 518 -1.59 0.56 -10.20
CA TYR A 518 -0.61 -0.13 -11.06
C TYR A 518 -1.29 -1.14 -11.99
N TRP A 519 -2.31 -1.85 -11.50
CA TRP A 519 -3.12 -2.83 -12.25
C TRP A 519 -4.26 -2.25 -13.11
N GLY A 520 -4.45 -0.92 -13.14
CA GLY A 520 -5.57 -0.28 -13.84
C GLY A 520 -6.93 -0.48 -13.16
N ILE A 521 -6.99 -0.40 -11.83
CA ILE A 521 -8.23 -0.50 -11.05
C ILE A 521 -8.34 0.73 -10.15
N ARG A 522 -9.38 1.55 -10.32
CA ARG A 522 -9.72 2.62 -9.36
C ARG A 522 -10.50 2.02 -8.19
N LEU A 523 -10.19 2.47 -6.97
CA LEU A 523 -11.05 2.25 -5.80
C LEU A 523 -11.92 3.48 -5.57
N ASP A 524 -13.21 3.28 -5.77
CA ASP A 524 -14.33 4.16 -5.42
C ASP A 524 -14.97 3.68 -4.10
N GLN A 525 -14.40 4.09 -2.97
CA GLN A 525 -14.76 3.59 -1.63
C GLN A 525 -16.25 3.79 -1.28
N ASN A 526 -16.86 4.84 -1.82
CA ASN A 526 -18.25 5.21 -1.54
C ASN A 526 -19.21 4.65 -2.59
N ALA A 527 -18.69 3.99 -3.64
CA ALA A 527 -19.43 3.61 -4.84
C ALA A 527 -20.14 4.83 -5.45
N ASP A 528 -19.45 5.98 -5.47
CA ASP A 528 -19.99 7.24 -5.97
C ASP A 528 -20.41 7.12 -7.45
N LEU A 529 -19.74 6.32 -8.28
CA LEU A 529 -20.18 6.04 -9.67
C LEU A 529 -21.48 5.25 -9.78
N GLU A 530 -21.58 4.15 -9.05
CA GLU A 530 -22.75 3.26 -9.05
C GLU A 530 -24.00 3.97 -8.52
N ASN A 531 -23.80 4.95 -7.65
CA ASN A 531 -24.85 5.81 -7.14
C ASN A 531 -25.03 7.13 -7.93
N ASN A 532 -24.26 7.36 -9.01
CA ASN A 532 -24.29 8.56 -9.85
C ASN A 532 -24.02 9.87 -9.07
N PHE A 533 -23.08 9.83 -8.15
CA PHE A 533 -22.65 10.88 -7.22
C PHE A 533 -21.19 11.34 -7.40
N GLN A 534 -20.45 10.81 -8.39
CA GLN A 534 -19.10 11.28 -8.67
C GLN A 534 -19.15 12.71 -9.22
N TYR A 535 -18.25 13.53 -8.71
CA TYR A 535 -18.06 14.91 -9.15
C TYR A 535 -16.58 15.18 -9.50
N PRO A 536 -16.26 16.23 -10.29
CA PRO A 536 -17.19 17.19 -10.90
C PRO A 536 -18.13 16.59 -11.97
N ALA A 537 -17.81 15.42 -12.53
CA ALA A 537 -18.71 14.66 -13.41
C ALA A 537 -18.70 13.16 -13.08
N ASN A 538 -19.77 12.45 -13.45
CA ASN A 538 -19.72 11.01 -13.70
C ASN A 538 -19.18 10.79 -15.14
N PRO A 539 -18.46 9.69 -15.41
CA PRO A 539 -18.07 9.28 -16.74
C PRO A 539 -19.28 8.90 -17.60
N VAL A 540 -19.12 8.94 -18.92
CA VAL A 540 -20.14 8.54 -19.90
C VAL A 540 -20.40 7.04 -19.81
N THR A 541 -19.34 6.24 -19.66
CA THR A 541 -19.45 4.81 -19.33
C THR A 541 -18.40 4.39 -18.30
N PHE A 542 -18.69 3.35 -17.52
CA PHE A 542 -17.71 2.70 -16.64
C PHE A 542 -18.04 1.22 -16.49
N GLN A 543 -17.08 0.43 -16.00
CA GLN A 543 -17.30 -0.97 -15.61
C GLN A 543 -16.75 -1.22 -14.21
N ASN A 544 -17.60 -1.76 -13.34
CA ASN A 544 -17.17 -2.25 -12.04
C ASN A 544 -16.41 -3.59 -12.17
N THR A 545 -15.95 -4.12 -11.04
CA THR A 545 -15.14 -5.34 -10.99
C THR A 545 -15.94 -6.63 -10.74
N ALA A 546 -17.26 -6.64 -10.89
CA ALA A 546 -18.08 -7.81 -10.58
C ALA A 546 -17.80 -9.03 -11.48
N ALA A 547 -17.15 -8.81 -12.64
CA ALA A 547 -16.65 -9.86 -13.53
C ALA A 547 -15.11 -10.05 -13.45
N ASP A 548 -14.40 -9.31 -12.61
CA ASP A 548 -12.94 -9.35 -12.53
C ASP A 548 -12.44 -10.44 -11.57
N GLN A 549 -12.09 -11.57 -12.16
CA GLN A 549 -11.56 -12.75 -11.47
C GLN A 549 -10.21 -12.52 -10.78
N ARG A 550 -9.51 -11.39 -11.00
CA ARG A 550 -8.30 -11.04 -10.25
C ARG A 550 -8.62 -10.76 -8.78
N ILE A 551 -9.82 -10.26 -8.48
CA ILE A 551 -10.23 -9.83 -7.13
C ILE A 551 -11.55 -10.45 -6.64
N PHE A 552 -12.40 -10.99 -7.51
CA PHE A 552 -13.59 -11.78 -7.16
C PHE A 552 -13.54 -13.15 -7.85
N ASP A 553 -12.99 -14.16 -7.14
CA ASP A 553 -12.80 -15.52 -7.66
C ASP A 553 -14.05 -16.38 -7.36
N PRO A 554 -14.80 -16.83 -8.40
CA PRO A 554 -15.96 -17.70 -8.22
C PRO A 554 -15.65 -19.05 -7.55
N ALA A 555 -14.42 -19.55 -7.63
CA ALA A 555 -13.99 -20.79 -6.98
C ALA A 555 -13.80 -20.62 -5.47
N VAL A 556 -13.47 -19.40 -5.01
CA VAL A 556 -13.34 -19.05 -3.59
C VAL A 556 -14.68 -18.56 -3.01
N GLN A 557 -15.57 -18.03 -3.86
CA GLN A 557 -16.85 -17.41 -3.49
C GLN A 557 -16.69 -16.20 -2.55
N ASN A 558 -15.61 -15.42 -2.73
CA ASN A 558 -15.42 -14.19 -1.98
C ASN A 558 -16.42 -13.11 -2.45
N ASN A 559 -17.02 -12.43 -1.48
CA ASN A 559 -17.98 -11.34 -1.67
C ASN A 559 -17.29 -9.99 -1.50
N THR A 560 -16.10 -9.98 -0.89
CA THR A 560 -15.27 -8.80 -0.71
C THR A 560 -13.83 -9.02 -1.15
N PHE A 561 -13.15 -7.93 -1.48
CA PHE A 561 -11.71 -7.84 -1.56
C PHE A 561 -11.25 -6.76 -0.57
N ASN A 562 -10.40 -7.10 0.39
CA ASN A 562 -10.01 -6.21 1.50
C ASN A 562 -11.21 -5.53 2.20
N GLY A 563 -12.32 -6.27 2.37
CA GLY A 563 -13.54 -5.79 3.04
C GLY A 563 -14.42 -4.85 2.21
N ARG A 564 -14.21 -4.79 0.89
CA ARG A 564 -15.01 -4.00 -0.07
C ARG A 564 -15.60 -4.86 -1.16
N ASN A 565 -16.79 -4.53 -1.62
CA ASN A 565 -17.49 -5.29 -2.66
C ASN A 565 -17.13 -4.83 -4.08
N ALA A 566 -17.66 -5.51 -5.09
CA ALA A 566 -17.39 -5.22 -6.49
C ALA A 566 -17.83 -3.83 -6.98
N THR A 567 -18.86 -3.22 -6.37
CA THR A 567 -19.36 -1.88 -6.73
C THR A 567 -18.46 -0.75 -6.22
N GLN A 568 -17.43 -1.08 -5.43
CA GLN A 568 -16.45 -0.13 -4.89
C GLN A 568 -15.13 -0.13 -5.69
N TYR A 569 -14.97 -1.00 -6.69
CA TYR A 569 -13.77 -1.05 -7.53
C TYR A 569 -14.17 -1.00 -9.00
N ILE A 570 -13.51 -0.14 -9.76
CA ILE A 570 -13.81 0.19 -11.16
C ILE A 570 -12.60 -0.20 -12.02
N VAL A 571 -12.84 -0.90 -13.12
CA VAL A 571 -11.79 -1.49 -13.98
C VAL A 571 -11.59 -0.74 -15.30
N THR A 572 -12.58 0.04 -15.74
CA THR A 572 -12.47 0.96 -16.89
C THR A 572 -13.42 2.13 -16.69
N GLU A 573 -12.99 3.35 -17.02
CA GLU A 573 -13.79 4.58 -16.94
C GLU A 573 -13.57 5.42 -18.21
N ASP A 574 -14.65 5.90 -18.84
CA ASP A 574 -14.64 6.70 -20.08
C ASP A 574 -15.40 8.02 -19.82
N TYR A 575 -14.68 9.12 -19.59
CA TYR A 575 -15.24 10.40 -19.14
C TYR A 575 -15.78 11.30 -20.26
N ASP A 576 -15.33 11.16 -21.50
CA ASP A 576 -15.74 12.01 -22.63
C ASP A 576 -16.50 11.25 -23.74
N GLY A 577 -16.58 9.92 -23.67
CA GLY A 577 -17.34 9.06 -24.57
C GLY A 577 -16.56 8.63 -25.81
N ASP A 578 -15.23 8.72 -25.81
CA ASP A 578 -14.38 8.34 -26.94
C ASP A 578 -14.02 6.84 -26.99
N ALA A 579 -14.49 6.07 -26.00
CA ALA A 579 -14.29 4.64 -25.80
C ALA A 579 -12.85 4.22 -25.42
N ARG A 580 -12.02 5.14 -24.91
CA ARG A 580 -10.83 4.80 -24.13
C ARG A 580 -11.15 4.64 -22.65
N ASP A 581 -10.31 3.85 -21.97
CA ASP A 581 -10.15 3.90 -20.53
C ASP A 581 -9.22 5.07 -20.15
N ASP A 582 -9.73 5.98 -19.33
CA ASP A 582 -9.02 7.10 -18.69
C ASP A 582 -8.24 6.67 -17.43
N THR A 583 -8.52 5.47 -16.93
CA THR A 583 -7.88 4.86 -15.76
C THR A 583 -6.94 3.66 -16.07
N PRO A 584 -6.18 3.66 -17.19
CA PRO A 584 -5.48 2.47 -17.65
C PRO A 584 -4.33 2.07 -16.73
N ALA A 585 -3.97 0.80 -16.80
CA ALA A 585 -2.87 0.22 -16.06
C ALA A 585 -1.51 0.84 -16.42
N ASP A 586 -0.55 0.72 -15.51
CA ASP A 586 0.82 1.15 -15.75
C ASP A 586 1.44 0.34 -16.91
N VAL A 587 2.17 1.01 -17.81
CA VAL A 587 2.81 0.35 -18.96
C VAL A 587 3.82 -0.72 -18.53
N HIS A 588 4.44 -0.60 -17.34
CA HIS A 588 5.33 -1.61 -16.79
C HIS A 588 4.55 -2.87 -16.36
N TYR A 589 3.34 -2.70 -15.79
CA TYR A 589 2.45 -3.82 -15.48
C TYR A 589 1.97 -4.53 -16.75
N GLU A 590 1.55 -3.76 -17.78
CA GLU A 590 1.12 -4.31 -19.07
C GLU A 590 2.19 -5.18 -19.75
N VAL A 591 3.48 -4.82 -19.63
CA VAL A 591 4.59 -5.62 -20.19
C VAL A 591 5.05 -6.76 -19.26
N GLY A 592 4.47 -6.91 -18.08
CA GLY A 592 4.70 -8.03 -17.16
C GLY A 592 5.65 -7.78 -15.99
N MET A 593 6.12 -6.56 -15.76
CA MET A 593 6.94 -6.23 -14.59
C MET A 593 6.09 -6.21 -13.30
N GLY A 594 6.73 -6.53 -12.17
CA GLY A 594 6.12 -6.42 -10.84
C GLY A 594 6.62 -5.21 -10.06
N CYS A 595 5.94 -4.89 -8.96
CA CYS A 595 6.35 -3.86 -8.00
C CYS A 595 7.81 -4.03 -7.55
N ILE A 596 8.24 -5.29 -7.35
CA ILE A 596 9.62 -5.58 -6.98
C ILE A 596 10.64 -5.31 -8.07
N ASP A 597 10.30 -5.08 -9.34
CA ASP A 597 11.29 -4.73 -10.35
C ASP A 597 11.82 -3.30 -10.17
N CYS A 598 10.92 -2.38 -9.84
CA CYS A 598 11.20 -0.98 -9.58
C CYS A 598 11.61 -0.69 -8.13
N HIS A 599 11.35 -1.58 -7.18
CA HIS A 599 11.76 -1.45 -5.78
C HIS A 599 12.93 -2.40 -5.43
N GLY A 600 14.06 -1.84 -5.02
CA GLY A 600 15.30 -2.54 -4.67
C GLY A 600 15.48 -2.75 -3.16
N SER A 601 16.58 -3.42 -2.78
CA SER A 601 16.97 -3.59 -1.37
C SER A 601 17.14 -2.25 -0.65
N ARG A 602 17.65 -1.23 -1.35
CA ARG A 602 17.79 0.12 -0.79
C ARG A 602 16.44 0.71 -0.39
N ASP A 603 15.46 0.59 -1.27
CA ASP A 603 14.12 1.16 -1.11
C ASP A 603 13.31 0.38 -0.06
N LEU A 604 13.41 -0.95 -0.02
CA LEU A 604 12.59 -1.81 0.84
C LEU A 604 13.27 -2.14 2.19
N HIS A 605 14.53 -2.59 2.16
CA HIS A 605 15.27 -2.97 3.38
C HIS A 605 16.02 -1.81 4.03
N ASN A 606 15.89 -0.58 3.51
CA ASN A 606 16.59 0.60 3.99
C ASN A 606 18.13 0.46 3.96
N GLY A 607 18.65 -0.31 2.99
CA GLY A 607 20.08 -0.51 2.86
C GLY A 607 20.50 -1.51 1.78
N THR A 608 21.78 -1.40 1.40
CA THR A 608 22.46 -2.25 0.43
C THR A 608 23.86 -2.56 0.96
N GLU A 609 24.35 -3.79 0.77
CA GLU A 609 25.70 -4.16 1.21
C GLU A 609 26.77 -3.31 0.50
N GLY A 610 27.69 -2.74 1.29
CA GLY A 610 28.72 -1.80 0.82
C GLY A 610 28.29 -0.32 0.83
N ASP A 611 27.01 -0.01 1.02
CA ASP A 611 26.51 1.37 1.12
C ASP A 611 26.58 1.88 2.57
N ALA A 612 27.48 2.84 2.82
CA ALA A 612 27.75 3.42 4.13
C ALA A 612 26.57 4.21 4.73
N THR A 613 25.50 4.44 3.98
CA THR A 613 24.28 5.13 4.43
C THR A 613 23.13 4.18 4.75
N SER A 614 23.37 2.87 4.71
CA SER A 614 22.39 1.83 5.08
C SER A 614 21.99 1.90 6.56
N GLY A 615 20.71 1.67 6.86
CA GLY A 615 20.19 1.62 8.23
C GLY A 615 20.13 2.97 8.95
N ARG A 616 20.10 4.08 8.21
CA ARG A 616 19.69 5.41 8.71
C ARG A 616 18.20 5.41 9.06
N ILE A 617 17.75 6.30 9.94
CA ILE A 617 16.32 6.55 10.15
C ILE A 617 15.97 7.79 9.34
N ASN A 618 15.07 7.65 8.38
CA ASN A 618 14.58 8.73 7.53
C ASN A 618 13.15 9.10 7.96
N SER A 619 12.82 10.39 7.95
CA SER A 619 11.46 10.85 8.28
C SER A 619 10.47 10.60 7.14
N HIS A 620 10.95 10.49 5.89
CA HIS A 620 10.11 10.45 4.70
C HIS A 620 10.53 9.38 3.67
N MET A 621 9.59 8.94 2.84
CA MET A 621 9.77 7.88 1.83
C MET A 621 10.74 8.28 0.70
N ASP A 622 10.71 9.54 0.25
CA ASP A 622 11.56 10.06 -0.83
C ASP A 622 13.07 10.08 -0.47
N GLN A 623 13.38 10.09 0.82
CA GLN A 623 14.75 9.92 1.32
C GLN A 623 15.21 8.46 1.22
N GLN A 624 14.30 7.48 1.26
CA GLN A 624 14.61 6.07 1.16
C GLN A 624 14.65 5.58 -0.30
N VAL A 625 13.73 6.04 -1.16
CA VAL A 625 13.67 5.64 -2.58
C VAL A 625 14.87 6.18 -3.38
N LYS A 626 15.54 5.33 -4.16
CA LYS A 626 16.70 5.67 -5.01
C LYS A 626 16.61 5.22 -6.45
N ILE A 627 15.75 4.25 -6.81
CA ILE A 627 15.47 3.95 -8.21
C ILE A 627 14.62 5.09 -8.80
N ARG A 628 14.99 5.57 -9.99
CA ARG A 628 14.31 6.65 -10.73
C ARG A 628 14.08 6.23 -12.19
N CYS A 629 13.24 6.95 -12.93
CA CYS A 629 13.07 6.74 -14.37
C CYS A 629 14.43 6.85 -15.09
N GLU A 630 15.20 7.89 -14.77
CA GLU A 630 16.53 8.13 -15.35
C GLU A 630 17.56 7.07 -14.96
N SER A 631 17.33 6.28 -13.89
CA SER A 631 18.20 5.15 -13.55
C SER A 631 18.20 4.14 -14.69
N CYS A 632 17.02 3.70 -15.16
CA CYS A 632 16.93 2.65 -16.19
C CYS A 632 16.96 3.21 -17.63
N HIS A 633 16.31 4.34 -17.88
CA HIS A 633 16.15 4.92 -19.22
C HIS A 633 17.23 5.96 -19.59
N GLY A 634 18.00 6.47 -18.62
CA GLY A 634 18.85 7.64 -18.84
C GLY A 634 18.05 8.93 -19.08
N GLY A 635 18.74 9.97 -19.51
CA GLY A 635 18.15 11.27 -19.87
C GLY A 635 18.27 11.56 -21.37
N ILE A 636 17.86 12.77 -21.78
CA ILE A 636 18.02 13.26 -23.17
C ILE A 636 19.48 13.60 -23.53
N GLU A 637 20.37 13.63 -22.55
CA GLU A 637 21.79 13.97 -22.73
C GLU A 637 22.71 12.74 -22.67
N ALA A 638 22.30 11.69 -21.97
CA ALA A 638 23.14 10.57 -21.63
C ALA A 638 22.33 9.30 -21.36
N TYR A 639 22.90 8.17 -21.78
CA TYR A 639 22.47 6.83 -21.42
C TYR A 639 22.46 6.60 -19.90
N ALA A 640 21.66 5.62 -19.43
CA ALA A 640 21.66 5.19 -18.04
C ALA A 640 23.09 4.91 -17.51
N THR A 641 23.40 5.41 -16.32
CA THR A 641 24.71 5.20 -15.67
C THR A 641 24.90 3.74 -15.30
N THR A 642 26.12 3.23 -15.47
CA THR A 642 26.45 1.81 -15.24
C THR A 642 27.73 1.63 -14.43
N LYS A 643 27.86 0.48 -13.77
CA LYS A 643 29.06 -0.01 -13.08
C LYS A 643 29.20 -1.52 -13.23
N GLU A 644 30.43 -2.01 -13.07
CA GLU A 644 30.67 -3.45 -12.98
C GLU A 644 30.00 -4.06 -11.75
N CYS A 645 29.40 -5.23 -11.93
CA CYS A 645 28.57 -5.92 -10.97
C CYS A 645 28.64 -7.43 -11.14
N THR A 646 27.99 -8.14 -10.21
CA THR A 646 27.60 -9.54 -10.40
C THR A 646 26.08 -9.61 -10.39
N THR A 647 25.50 -10.15 -11.45
CA THR A 647 24.05 -10.40 -11.58
C THR A 647 23.53 -11.38 -10.53
N TYR A 648 22.21 -11.54 -10.41
CA TYR A 648 21.60 -12.46 -9.44
C TYR A 648 21.87 -13.95 -9.71
N ASP A 649 22.22 -14.32 -10.94
CA ASP A 649 22.64 -15.67 -11.31
C ASP A 649 24.17 -15.88 -11.29
N GLY A 650 24.93 -14.88 -10.83
CA GLY A 650 26.36 -15.02 -10.55
C GLY A 650 27.28 -14.64 -11.71
N ARG A 651 26.76 -14.17 -12.84
CA ARG A 651 27.58 -13.70 -13.96
C ARG A 651 28.11 -12.29 -13.71
N ALA A 652 29.36 -12.04 -14.08
CA ALA A 652 29.88 -10.67 -14.19
C ALA A 652 29.14 -9.92 -15.30
N ALA A 653 28.78 -8.66 -15.06
CA ALA A 653 28.11 -7.81 -16.03
C ALA A 653 28.35 -6.33 -15.74
N THR A 654 28.03 -5.48 -16.71
CA THR A 654 27.90 -4.04 -16.54
C THR A 654 26.43 -3.73 -16.16
N CYS A 655 26.16 -3.53 -14.87
CA CYS A 655 24.82 -3.20 -14.37
C CYS A 655 24.55 -1.70 -14.43
N VAL A 656 23.28 -1.34 -14.63
CA VAL A 656 22.76 0.01 -14.39
C VAL A 656 22.81 0.35 -12.89
N THR A 657 22.84 1.65 -12.54
CA THR A 657 22.83 2.11 -11.13
C THR A 657 21.57 2.88 -10.72
N ASP A 658 21.20 2.75 -9.44
CA ASP A 658 20.27 3.67 -8.77
C ASP A 658 20.87 5.08 -8.60
N ALA A 659 20.08 6.04 -8.12
CA ALA A 659 20.53 7.41 -7.87
C ALA A 659 21.57 7.56 -6.74
N ALA A 660 21.88 6.49 -5.99
CA ALA A 660 22.95 6.43 -5.00
C ALA A 660 24.23 5.73 -5.52
N GLY A 661 24.24 5.24 -6.77
CA GLY A 661 25.36 4.50 -7.36
C GLY A 661 25.41 3.01 -6.99
N ASN A 662 24.34 2.46 -6.41
CA ASN A 662 24.20 1.02 -6.16
C ASN A 662 23.82 0.29 -7.45
N ALA A 663 24.36 -0.90 -7.67
CA ALA A 663 24.08 -1.68 -8.88
C ALA A 663 22.68 -2.32 -8.84
N LEU A 664 21.89 -2.10 -9.90
CA LEU A 664 20.65 -2.82 -10.17
C LEU A 664 21.01 -4.15 -10.82
N ARG A 665 21.17 -5.20 -9.99
CA ARG A 665 21.71 -6.52 -10.37
C ARG A 665 20.85 -7.31 -11.38
N HIS A 666 19.67 -6.80 -11.72
CA HIS A 666 18.76 -7.32 -12.74
C HIS A 666 18.66 -6.44 -14.00
N VAL A 667 19.34 -5.28 -14.03
CA VAL A 667 19.34 -4.36 -15.19
C VAL A 667 20.76 -4.22 -15.71
N THR A 668 21.03 -4.74 -16.91
CA THR A 668 22.37 -4.84 -17.50
C THR A 668 22.45 -4.13 -18.84
N ARG A 669 23.60 -3.49 -19.13
CA ARG A 669 23.98 -3.08 -20.48
C ARG A 669 24.83 -4.18 -21.12
N ASP A 670 24.48 -4.57 -22.34
CA ASP A 670 25.22 -5.58 -23.10
C ASP A 670 26.38 -4.95 -23.92
N PRO A 671 27.27 -5.77 -24.53
CA PRO A 671 28.38 -5.26 -25.34
C PRO A 671 27.98 -4.51 -26.62
N GLN A 672 26.71 -4.61 -27.04
CA GLN A 672 26.14 -3.85 -28.15
C GLN A 672 25.67 -2.45 -27.70
N GLY A 673 25.62 -2.21 -26.39
CA GLY A 673 25.18 -0.94 -25.78
C GLY A 673 23.70 -0.93 -25.41
N GLU A 674 22.98 -2.04 -25.56
CA GLU A 674 21.57 -2.13 -25.24
C GLU A 674 21.32 -2.41 -23.76
N THR A 675 20.36 -1.72 -23.17
CA THR A 675 19.94 -1.92 -21.78
C THR A 675 18.81 -2.95 -21.71
N TRP A 676 18.93 -3.90 -20.81
CA TRP A 676 17.96 -4.98 -20.59
C TRP A 676 17.63 -5.13 -19.11
N LEU A 677 16.35 -5.33 -18.80
CA LEU A 677 15.87 -5.70 -17.47
C LEU A 677 15.44 -7.17 -17.49
N VAL A 678 15.86 -7.95 -16.51
CA VAL A 678 15.31 -9.28 -16.23
C VAL A 678 14.37 -9.14 -15.04
N SER A 679 13.10 -9.49 -15.19
CA SER A 679 12.13 -9.34 -14.12
C SER A 679 12.52 -10.23 -12.93
N ARG A 680 12.53 -9.63 -11.74
CA ARG A 680 12.65 -10.32 -10.46
C ARG A 680 11.35 -11.04 -10.08
N LEU A 681 10.20 -10.67 -10.66
CA LEU A 681 8.92 -11.35 -10.45
C LEU A 681 8.92 -12.73 -11.11
N ASP A 682 9.31 -12.79 -12.39
CA ASP A 682 9.11 -13.98 -13.21
C ASP A 682 10.20 -14.28 -14.26
N GLY A 683 11.37 -13.62 -14.18
CA GLY A 683 12.50 -13.90 -15.07
C GLY A 683 12.35 -13.44 -16.52
N GLN A 684 11.23 -12.82 -16.91
CA GLN A 684 11.05 -12.28 -18.26
C GLN A 684 12.11 -11.22 -18.59
N ARG A 685 12.57 -11.18 -19.85
CA ARG A 685 13.62 -10.24 -20.28
C ARG A 685 13.06 -9.14 -21.16
N HIS A 686 13.07 -7.93 -20.65
CA HIS A 686 12.53 -6.73 -21.29
C HIS A 686 13.68 -5.88 -21.85
N TYR A 687 13.50 -5.36 -23.07
CA TYR A 687 14.34 -4.28 -23.57
C TYR A 687 13.98 -2.98 -22.82
N VAL A 688 14.97 -2.16 -22.46
CA VAL A 688 14.76 -0.88 -21.78
C VAL A 688 15.17 0.24 -22.73
N PRO A 689 14.22 0.84 -23.49
CA PRO A 689 14.51 1.96 -24.37
C PRO A 689 15.20 3.08 -23.63
N GLN A 690 16.24 3.66 -24.23
CA GLN A 690 16.95 4.79 -23.65
C GLN A 690 16.34 6.09 -24.16
N THR A 691 16.12 7.05 -23.25
CA THR A 691 15.48 8.35 -23.54
C THR A 691 16.20 9.07 -24.69
N LEU A 692 17.54 9.04 -24.66
CA LEU A 692 18.45 9.56 -25.69
C LEU A 692 18.10 9.07 -27.10
N ASP A 693 17.93 7.76 -27.28
CA ASP A 693 17.63 7.12 -28.57
C ASP A 693 16.21 7.41 -29.07
N THR A 694 15.33 7.88 -28.19
CA THR A 694 13.94 8.22 -28.51
C THR A 694 13.82 9.67 -29.01
N VAL A 695 14.72 10.57 -28.57
CA VAL A 695 14.67 12.01 -28.87
C VAL A 695 15.70 12.48 -29.90
N GLN A 696 16.81 11.76 -30.12
CA GLN A 696 17.85 12.12 -31.10
C GLN A 696 17.72 11.34 -32.40
N GLN A 697 17.94 11.98 -33.55
CA GLN A 697 17.99 11.32 -34.87
C GLN A 697 19.30 10.53 -35.07
N ASN A 698 19.56 9.54 -34.20
CA ASN A 698 20.81 8.76 -34.19
C ASN A 698 20.74 7.45 -35.01
N ASN A 699 19.62 7.19 -35.70
CA ASN A 699 19.33 5.98 -36.50
C ASN A 699 19.37 4.65 -35.72
N LYS A 700 19.31 4.67 -34.38
CA LYS A 700 19.33 3.44 -33.59
C LYS A 700 18.02 2.66 -33.74
N GLN A 701 18.15 1.34 -33.85
CA GLN A 701 17.05 0.41 -34.06
C GLN A 701 16.77 -0.39 -32.79
N HIS A 702 15.49 -0.65 -32.55
CA HIS A 702 15.02 -1.47 -31.45
C HIS A 702 15.49 -2.93 -31.66
N PRO A 703 16.26 -3.53 -30.73
CA PRO A 703 17.00 -4.78 -30.98
C PRO A 703 16.09 -5.99 -31.27
N ILE A 704 14.83 -5.98 -30.79
CA ILE A 704 13.85 -7.04 -31.05
C ILE A 704 13.08 -6.83 -32.38
N THR A 705 12.68 -5.61 -32.72
CA THR A 705 11.72 -5.35 -33.82
C THR A 705 12.38 -4.79 -35.08
N GLY A 706 13.62 -4.32 -35.01
CA GLY A 706 14.33 -3.66 -36.11
C GLY A 706 13.83 -2.25 -36.46
N ASN A 707 12.73 -1.79 -35.84
CA ASN A 707 12.19 -0.45 -36.05
C ASN A 707 13.11 0.62 -35.46
N ILE A 708 13.17 1.80 -36.10
CA ILE A 708 13.87 2.97 -35.54
C ILE A 708 13.22 3.37 -34.20
N ILE A 709 14.05 3.66 -33.19
CA ILE A 709 13.59 4.06 -31.84
C ILE A 709 13.17 5.53 -31.82
N TYR A 710 13.86 6.38 -32.60
CA TYR A 710 13.59 7.81 -32.69
C TYR A 710 12.12 8.11 -33.02
N SER A 711 11.54 9.03 -32.25
CA SER A 711 10.18 9.54 -32.45
C SER A 711 10.22 11.06 -32.61
N PRO A 712 9.80 11.62 -33.76
CA PRO A 712 9.71 13.07 -33.95
C PRO A 712 8.85 13.75 -32.86
N LYS A 713 7.72 13.12 -32.49
CA LYS A 713 6.83 13.61 -31.41
C LYS A 713 7.56 13.68 -30.06
N ALA A 714 8.39 12.68 -29.73
CA ALA A 714 9.18 12.66 -28.50
C ALA A 714 10.33 13.69 -28.54
N SER A 715 11.00 13.79 -29.68
CA SER A 715 12.05 14.81 -29.95
C SER A 715 11.52 16.22 -29.74
N TYR A 716 10.32 16.51 -30.23
CA TYR A 716 9.64 17.79 -30.05
C TYR A 716 9.15 18.03 -28.61
N ALA A 717 8.62 17.00 -27.94
CA ALA A 717 8.11 17.15 -26.57
C ALA A 717 9.22 17.32 -25.50
N MET A 718 10.35 16.62 -25.67
CA MET A 718 11.40 16.50 -24.64
C MET A 718 12.76 17.08 -25.04
N GLY A 719 13.04 17.28 -26.34
CA GLY A 719 14.33 17.78 -26.82
C GLY A 719 14.60 19.25 -26.50
N ARG A 720 15.75 19.76 -26.93
CA ARG A 720 16.16 21.15 -26.72
C ARG A 720 15.53 22.06 -27.75
N ALA A 721 14.98 23.18 -27.32
CA ALA A 721 14.48 24.21 -28.21
C ALA A 721 15.63 25.02 -28.87
N ASP A 722 16.47 24.37 -29.67
CA ASP A 722 17.52 25.00 -30.51
C ASP A 722 17.43 24.60 -32.00
N GLY A 723 16.60 23.61 -32.34
CA GLY A 723 16.39 23.12 -33.71
C GLY A 723 17.40 22.07 -34.18
N ASP A 724 18.24 21.52 -33.29
CA ASP A 724 19.24 20.51 -33.64
C ASP A 724 18.70 19.08 -33.48
N PRO A 725 18.42 18.33 -34.57
CA PRO A 725 17.92 16.95 -34.48
C PRO A 725 18.94 15.97 -33.87
N SER A 726 20.21 16.34 -33.76
CA SER A 726 21.25 15.52 -33.12
C SER A 726 21.19 15.54 -31.59
N ASN A 727 20.58 16.58 -31.00
CA ASN A 727 20.35 16.68 -29.56
C ASN A 727 18.84 16.63 -29.18
N GLY A 728 17.96 16.75 -30.18
CA GLY A 728 16.51 16.66 -30.11
C GLY A 728 15.87 18.03 -30.30
N ILE A 729 14.92 18.15 -31.24
CA ILE A 729 14.45 19.44 -31.80
C ILE A 729 13.71 20.33 -30.78
N GLY A 730 13.08 19.74 -29.77
CA GLY A 730 12.34 20.45 -28.72
C GLY A 730 11.09 21.20 -29.20
N PRO A 731 10.37 21.89 -28.27
CA PRO A 731 9.06 22.47 -28.55
C PRO A 731 9.17 23.85 -29.23
N VAL A 732 9.83 23.91 -30.39
CA VAL A 732 10.10 25.15 -31.13
C VAL A 732 8.80 25.89 -31.48
N GLN A 733 8.77 27.19 -31.18
CA GLN A 733 7.70 28.12 -31.54
C GLN A 733 8.18 29.06 -32.65
N ASN A 734 7.27 29.56 -33.49
CA ASN A 734 7.61 30.51 -34.57
C ASN A 734 8.15 31.85 -34.03
N ASN A 735 7.70 32.27 -32.85
CA ASN A 735 8.25 33.43 -32.17
C ASN A 735 9.40 33.02 -31.22
N PRO A 736 10.69 33.31 -31.54
CA PRO A 736 11.83 32.91 -30.71
C PRO A 736 11.92 33.63 -29.37
N VAL A 737 11.09 34.64 -29.10
CA VAL A 737 10.95 35.24 -27.76
C VAL A 737 10.12 34.34 -26.82
N LEU A 738 9.32 33.41 -27.39
CA LEU A 738 8.52 32.45 -26.63
C LEU A 738 9.37 31.28 -26.12
N THR A 739 10.40 30.85 -26.83
CA THR A 739 11.25 29.70 -26.45
C THR A 739 12.67 30.13 -26.09
N ALA A 740 13.20 29.67 -24.95
CA ALA A 740 14.60 29.93 -24.60
C ALA A 740 15.50 28.96 -25.36
N ASN A 741 16.46 29.49 -26.14
CA ASN A 741 17.32 28.66 -26.98
C ASN A 741 18.10 27.61 -26.15
N GLY A 742 18.00 26.34 -26.51
CA GLY A 742 18.70 25.22 -25.85
C GLY A 742 18.03 24.65 -24.59
N PHE A 743 16.91 25.23 -24.14
CA PHE A 743 16.12 24.71 -23.00
C PHE A 743 15.39 23.42 -23.37
N ALA A 744 15.34 22.46 -22.45
CA ALA A 744 14.50 21.27 -22.52
C ALA A 744 13.63 21.13 -21.25
N HIS A 745 12.43 20.54 -21.39
CA HIS A 745 11.59 20.30 -20.20
C HIS A 745 12.26 19.42 -19.15
N THR A 746 13.09 18.47 -19.56
CA THR A 746 13.85 17.58 -18.66
C THR A 746 14.86 18.30 -17.76
N ASP A 747 15.23 19.54 -18.09
CA ASP A 747 16.09 20.40 -17.26
C ASP A 747 15.41 20.74 -15.92
N THR A 748 14.07 20.84 -15.90
CA THR A 748 13.29 21.33 -14.75
C THR A 748 12.06 20.50 -14.39
N MET A 749 11.65 19.54 -15.21
CA MET A 749 10.48 18.68 -14.99
C MET A 749 10.90 17.25 -14.69
N ASP A 750 10.11 16.57 -13.87
CA ASP A 750 10.16 15.13 -13.63
C ASP A 750 9.43 14.39 -14.75
N CYS A 751 9.86 13.17 -15.08
CA CYS A 751 9.24 12.35 -16.12
C CYS A 751 7.74 12.13 -15.84
N VAL A 752 7.39 11.96 -14.56
CA VAL A 752 6.02 11.76 -14.07
C VAL A 752 5.08 12.91 -14.47
N SER A 753 5.58 14.15 -14.59
CA SER A 753 4.76 15.32 -14.99
C SER A 753 4.06 15.15 -16.33
N CYS A 754 4.67 14.40 -17.25
CA CYS A 754 4.12 14.11 -18.56
C CYS A 754 3.63 12.66 -18.63
N HIS A 755 4.31 11.71 -18.00
CA HIS A 755 3.99 10.29 -18.15
C HIS A 755 2.93 9.76 -17.18
N SER A 756 2.51 10.52 -16.17
CA SER A 756 1.37 10.17 -15.31
C SER A 756 0.04 10.33 -16.05
N ALA A 757 -0.68 9.23 -16.25
CA ALA A 757 -2.03 9.29 -16.80
C ALA A 757 -3.06 9.71 -15.74
N TRP A 758 -3.12 9.02 -14.61
CA TRP A 758 -4.13 9.29 -13.58
C TRP A 758 -3.64 9.00 -12.17
N THR A 759 -4.35 9.55 -11.17
CA THR A 759 -4.08 9.34 -9.73
C THR A 759 -5.37 9.25 -8.93
N ASN A 760 -5.53 8.19 -8.14
CA ASN A 760 -6.61 8.12 -7.16
C ASN A 760 -6.29 9.05 -5.96
N SER A 761 -7.03 10.15 -5.82
CA SER A 761 -6.82 11.15 -4.74
C SER A 761 -8.09 11.37 -3.90
N CYS A 762 -7.93 11.97 -2.72
CA CYS A 762 -9.02 12.49 -1.89
C CYS A 762 -8.61 13.81 -1.22
N PHE A 763 -9.53 14.76 -1.08
CA PHE A 763 -9.23 16.09 -0.49
C PHE A 763 -9.34 16.13 1.04
N GLY A 764 -10.01 15.15 1.67
CA GLY A 764 -10.26 15.18 3.11
C GLY A 764 -10.34 13.80 3.74
N CYS A 765 -10.04 13.76 5.04
CA CYS A 765 -10.35 12.65 5.94
C CYS A 765 -11.38 13.15 6.95
N HIS A 766 -12.61 12.64 6.84
CA HIS A 766 -13.71 12.93 7.75
C HIS A 766 -13.80 11.79 8.76
N LEU A 767 -12.91 11.87 9.76
CA LEU A 767 -12.71 10.82 10.76
C LEU A 767 -13.64 11.05 11.95
N ARG A 768 -14.28 9.98 12.42
CA ARG A 768 -15.09 10.01 13.63
C ARG A 768 -14.82 8.82 14.53
N THR A 769 -14.34 9.12 15.74
CA THR A 769 -14.18 8.12 16.82
C THR A 769 -15.41 8.11 17.72
N GLU A 770 -15.75 6.95 18.27
CA GLU A 770 -16.82 6.77 19.27
C GLU A 770 -16.27 6.07 20.50
N TYR A 771 -16.62 6.59 21.69
CA TYR A 771 -16.38 5.97 22.98
C TYR A 771 -17.39 4.86 23.23
N ASP A 772 -16.93 3.64 23.47
CA ASP A 772 -17.78 2.47 23.67
C ASP A 772 -17.24 1.60 24.82
N VAL A 773 -17.97 1.61 25.93
CA VAL A 773 -17.70 0.76 27.12
C VAL A 773 -18.74 -0.35 27.30
N ASN A 774 -19.48 -0.70 26.25
CA ASN A 774 -20.30 -1.91 26.27
C ASN A 774 -19.37 -3.12 26.46
N PRO A 775 -19.50 -3.91 27.54
CA PRO A 775 -18.58 -5.01 27.82
C PRO A 775 -18.61 -6.10 26.73
N ASN A 776 -19.68 -6.17 25.93
CA ASN A 776 -19.84 -7.11 24.82
C ASN A 776 -19.14 -6.65 23.53
N ASN A 777 -18.77 -5.36 23.42
CA ASN A 777 -18.08 -4.82 22.25
C ASN A 777 -16.56 -4.83 22.52
N TYR A 778 -15.79 -5.35 21.56
CA TYR A 778 -14.35 -5.56 21.70
C TYR A 778 -13.60 -4.84 20.58
N PHE A 779 -12.74 -3.90 20.98
CA PHE A 779 -11.82 -3.18 20.11
C PHE A 779 -10.41 -3.38 20.64
N PHE A 780 -9.42 -3.38 19.75
CA PHE A 780 -8.04 -3.71 20.09
C PHE A 780 -7.04 -2.79 19.40
N SER A 781 -5.92 -2.53 20.07
CA SER A 781 -4.78 -1.81 19.48
C SER A 781 -3.98 -2.74 18.57
N ASN A 782 -3.79 -2.35 17.30
CA ASN A 782 -2.87 -3.03 16.39
C ASN A 782 -1.39 -2.86 16.78
N ILE A 783 -1.07 -1.93 17.68
CA ILE A 783 0.29 -1.64 18.17
C ILE A 783 0.59 -2.42 19.45
N THR A 784 -0.35 -2.46 20.40
CA THR A 784 -0.14 -3.00 21.75
C THR A 784 -0.86 -4.32 22.03
N GLY A 785 -1.82 -4.73 21.19
CA GLY A 785 -2.64 -5.93 21.42
C GLY A 785 -3.61 -5.83 22.60
N GLU A 786 -3.71 -4.66 23.23
CA GLU A 786 -4.58 -4.43 24.39
C GLU A 786 -6.01 -4.13 23.95
N ARG A 787 -6.99 -4.47 24.81
CA ARG A 787 -8.38 -4.01 24.63
C ARG A 787 -8.42 -2.49 24.79
N ILE A 788 -9.03 -1.81 23.84
CA ILE A 788 -9.28 -0.37 23.87
C ILE A 788 -10.77 -0.08 24.03
N LEU A 789 -11.12 1.16 24.39
CA LEU A 789 -12.50 1.64 24.58
C LEU A 789 -12.99 2.59 23.46
N LEU A 790 -12.15 2.81 22.44
CA LEU A 790 -12.47 3.61 21.27
C LEU A 790 -12.64 2.72 20.05
N LYS A 791 -13.55 3.11 19.15
CA LYS A 791 -13.67 2.55 17.80
C LYS A 791 -13.76 3.66 16.77
N GLN A 792 -13.29 3.39 15.56
CA GLN A 792 -13.60 4.22 14.39
C GLN A 792 -15.09 4.01 14.06
N ALA A 793 -15.91 5.03 14.30
CA ALA A 793 -17.34 5.02 14.00
C ALA A 793 -17.60 5.29 12.52
N ASN A 794 -16.78 6.16 11.91
CA ASN A 794 -16.74 6.37 10.46
C ASN A 794 -15.35 6.88 10.03
N ALA A 795 -14.97 6.58 8.80
CA ALA A 795 -14.09 7.45 8.02
C ALA A 795 -14.74 7.61 6.65
N ASP A 796 -15.18 8.83 6.35
CA ASP A 796 -15.49 9.21 4.98
C ASP A 796 -14.25 9.88 4.38
N PHE A 797 -14.05 9.68 3.09
CA PHE A 797 -12.99 10.28 2.31
C PHE A 797 -13.67 10.85 1.07
N THR A 798 -13.65 12.17 0.91
CA THR A 798 -14.24 12.78 -0.28
C THR A 798 -13.33 12.51 -1.48
N TYR A 799 -13.72 11.50 -2.28
CA TYR A 799 -13.04 11.13 -3.51
C TYR A 799 -13.29 12.12 -4.63
N ILE A 800 -12.40 12.01 -5.61
CA ILE A 800 -12.28 12.92 -6.73
C ILE A 800 -12.33 12.07 -7.99
N SER A 801 -12.79 12.63 -9.12
CA SER A 801 -12.51 12.00 -10.41
C SER A 801 -10.99 11.76 -10.50
N PRO A 802 -10.50 10.62 -11.00
CA PRO A 802 -9.06 10.32 -11.08
C PRO A 802 -8.30 11.19 -12.10
N VAL A 803 -9.04 11.94 -12.90
CA VAL A 803 -8.60 12.70 -14.08
C VAL A 803 -7.86 14.01 -13.77
N PRO A 804 -8.29 14.86 -12.81
CA PRO A 804 -7.59 16.10 -12.44
C PRO A 804 -6.20 15.82 -11.88
N MET A 805 -5.23 16.61 -12.34
CA MET A 805 -3.86 16.61 -11.83
C MET A 805 -3.46 18.01 -11.39
N TYR A 806 -2.57 18.11 -10.41
CA TYR A 806 -1.96 19.38 -10.01
C TYR A 806 -0.46 19.31 -10.24
N LEU A 807 0.14 20.39 -10.73
CA LEU A 807 1.59 20.53 -10.80
C LEU A 807 2.13 21.25 -9.57
N GLY A 808 3.27 20.79 -9.12
CA GLY A 808 4.06 21.40 -8.05
C GLY A 808 5.53 21.04 -8.23
N VAL A 809 6.34 21.23 -7.21
CA VAL A 809 7.77 20.96 -7.19
C VAL A 809 8.04 19.88 -6.15
N ASN A 810 8.70 18.79 -6.54
CA ASN A 810 9.08 17.73 -5.61
C ASN A 810 10.30 18.10 -4.77
N SER A 811 10.66 17.24 -3.82
CA SER A 811 11.86 17.42 -3.00
C SER A 811 13.16 17.45 -3.82
N LYS A 812 13.16 16.99 -5.08
CA LYS A 812 14.32 17.08 -5.98
C LYS A 812 14.42 18.43 -6.72
N GLY A 813 13.50 19.36 -6.44
CA GLY A 813 13.43 20.66 -7.12
C GLY A 813 12.93 20.61 -8.57
N LYS A 814 12.45 19.45 -9.04
CA LYS A 814 11.80 19.31 -10.34
C LYS A 814 10.30 19.57 -10.22
N ILE A 815 9.72 20.20 -11.23
CA ILE A 815 8.28 20.25 -11.41
C ILE A 815 7.77 18.81 -11.60
N THR A 816 6.68 18.44 -10.94
CA THR A 816 6.07 17.11 -10.97
C THR A 816 4.56 17.22 -10.81
N GLN A 817 3.83 16.14 -11.07
CA GLN A 817 2.52 15.96 -10.47
C GLN A 817 2.64 15.96 -8.94
N VAL A 818 1.76 16.69 -8.27
CA VAL A 818 1.55 16.67 -6.82
C VAL A 818 0.08 16.42 -6.52
N GLY A 819 -0.21 15.90 -5.33
CA GLY A 819 -1.57 15.76 -4.83
C GLY A 819 -1.87 16.82 -3.77
N PRO A 820 -3.06 17.43 -3.77
CA PRO A 820 -3.58 18.06 -2.56
C PRO A 820 -3.67 17.03 -1.43
N ASN A 821 -3.39 17.43 -0.20
CA ASN A 821 -3.27 16.54 0.95
C ASN A 821 -4.31 16.84 2.02
N ILE A 822 -5.24 15.89 2.20
CA ILE A 822 -6.08 15.63 3.38
C ILE A 822 -6.27 16.82 4.33
N LYS A 823 -7.41 17.52 4.23
CA LYS A 823 -7.96 18.26 5.37
C LYS A 823 -8.42 17.22 6.38
N MET A 824 -8.00 17.33 7.63
CA MET A 824 -8.63 16.54 8.68
C MET A 824 -9.85 17.29 9.21
N PHE A 825 -11.01 16.68 9.00
CA PHE A 825 -12.27 16.99 9.65
C PHE A 825 -12.50 15.91 10.70
N TYR A 826 -12.54 16.29 11.97
CA TYR A 826 -12.63 15.33 13.07
C TYR A 826 -13.89 15.55 13.90
N GLY A 827 -14.62 14.45 14.15
CA GLY A 827 -15.73 14.39 15.09
C GLY A 827 -15.50 13.34 16.17
N PHE A 828 -16.13 13.52 17.33
CA PHE A 828 -16.10 12.56 18.42
C PHE A 828 -17.51 12.26 18.92
N THR A 829 -17.71 11.08 19.51
CA THR A 829 -18.92 10.76 20.27
C THR A 829 -18.48 10.24 21.64
N ASP A 830 -18.85 10.99 22.67
CA ASP A 830 -18.36 10.76 24.03
C ASP A 830 -19.12 9.67 24.79
N ARG A 831 -18.67 9.41 26.01
CA ARG A 831 -19.27 8.44 26.96
C ARG A 831 -20.72 8.72 27.34
N ASN A 832 -21.23 9.94 27.09
CA ASN A 832 -22.62 10.33 27.31
C ASN A 832 -23.44 10.21 26.01
N ALA A 833 -22.91 9.54 24.98
CA ALA A 833 -23.44 9.48 23.63
C ALA A 833 -23.64 10.87 22.98
N THR A 834 -22.91 11.89 23.45
CA THR A 834 -22.99 13.25 22.90
C THR A 834 -21.95 13.42 21.80
N ALA A 835 -22.42 13.78 20.61
CA ALA A 835 -21.55 14.11 19.48
C ALA A 835 -20.91 15.49 19.66
N SER A 836 -19.63 15.64 19.28
CA SER A 836 -19.02 16.95 19.07
C SER A 836 -19.53 17.57 17.76
N ALA A 837 -19.35 18.88 17.61
CA ALA A 837 -19.29 19.47 16.27
C ALA A 837 -18.11 18.88 15.47
N VAL A 838 -18.15 19.00 14.14
CA VAL A 838 -16.99 18.66 13.30
C VAL A 838 -15.95 19.77 13.45
N MET A 839 -14.67 19.39 13.53
CA MET A 839 -13.56 20.30 13.73
C MET A 839 -12.56 20.15 12.57
N ALA A 840 -12.32 21.22 11.82
CA ALA A 840 -11.29 21.26 10.78
C ALA A 840 -9.96 21.79 11.32
N TYR A 841 -8.85 21.18 10.93
CA TYR A 841 -7.52 21.59 11.39
C TYR A 841 -6.66 22.26 10.30
N GLY A 842 -5.69 23.06 10.77
CA GLY A 842 -4.58 23.57 9.97
C GLY A 842 -3.27 22.88 10.28
N ASP A 843 -2.35 22.92 9.33
CA ASP A 843 -1.00 22.42 9.50
C ASP A 843 -0.16 23.25 10.49
N ARG A 844 1.04 22.76 10.83
CA ARG A 844 1.92 23.37 11.86
C ARG A 844 2.50 24.73 11.46
N ARG A 845 2.55 25.04 10.16
CA ARG A 845 2.99 26.33 9.62
C ARG A 845 1.83 27.30 9.41
N GLY A 846 0.59 26.79 9.36
CA GLY A 846 -0.62 27.56 9.07
C GLY A 846 -0.69 28.06 7.64
N GLU A 847 0.08 27.51 6.69
CA GLU A 847 0.17 28.08 5.34
C GLU A 847 -1.22 28.12 4.64
N GLY A 848 -2.08 27.16 4.97
CA GLY A 848 -3.48 27.08 4.53
C GLY A 848 -4.52 27.39 5.57
N ASN A 849 -4.20 28.16 6.61
CA ASN A 849 -5.15 28.67 7.60
C ASN A 849 -4.91 30.15 7.98
N ASN A 850 -3.84 30.77 7.48
CA ASN A 850 -3.40 32.11 7.87
C ASN A 850 -4.18 33.21 7.11
N PRO A 851 -5.03 34.02 7.78
CA PRO A 851 -5.79 35.09 7.13
C PRO A 851 -4.95 36.33 6.78
N LEU A 852 -3.62 36.29 6.95
CA LEU A 852 -2.71 37.42 6.77
C LEU A 852 -1.78 37.22 5.55
N GLY A 853 -1.33 38.33 4.97
CA GLY A 853 -0.23 38.34 4.00
C GLY A 853 -0.63 38.19 2.52
N GLY A 854 -1.89 38.41 2.17
CA GLY A 854 -2.35 38.38 0.76
C GLY A 854 -2.56 36.97 0.21
N ARG A 855 -2.90 36.02 1.10
CA ARG A 855 -3.32 34.65 0.81
C ARG A 855 -4.85 34.59 0.63
N ASN A 856 -5.37 33.43 0.22
CA ASN A 856 -6.81 33.17 0.21
C ASN A 856 -7.44 33.41 1.60
N ALA A 857 -8.66 33.94 1.63
CA ALA A 857 -9.44 34.10 2.85
C ALA A 857 -9.93 32.76 3.42
N PHE A 858 -10.09 31.75 2.55
CA PHE A 858 -10.50 30.41 2.92
C PHE A 858 -9.29 29.49 3.13
N PRO A 859 -9.34 28.62 4.14
CA PRO A 859 -8.35 27.57 4.30
C PRO A 859 -8.24 26.64 3.11
N ALA A 860 -6.99 26.26 2.81
CA ALA A 860 -6.64 25.26 1.82
C ALA A 860 -6.04 24.00 2.50
N LEU A 861 -5.50 23.12 1.67
CA LEU A 861 -4.94 21.84 2.06
C LEU A 861 -3.43 21.88 2.35
N GLY A 862 -2.90 20.77 2.84
CA GLY A 862 -1.49 20.47 2.56
C GLY A 862 -1.31 20.04 1.10
N HIS A 863 -0.11 19.64 0.74
CA HIS A 863 0.15 18.96 -0.53
C HIS A 863 1.20 17.86 -0.33
N GLN A 864 1.00 16.74 -1.04
CA GLN A 864 1.96 15.64 -1.14
C GLN A 864 2.64 15.69 -2.50
N GLN A 865 3.97 15.63 -2.48
CA GLN A 865 4.77 15.44 -3.69
C GLN A 865 4.94 13.96 -4.08
N MET A 866 4.55 13.05 -3.18
CA MET A 866 4.59 11.60 -3.39
C MET A 866 3.17 11.07 -3.59
N MET A 867 2.71 11.03 -4.84
CA MET A 867 1.42 10.44 -5.20
C MET A 867 1.63 9.17 -6.00
N PRO A 868 0.84 8.11 -5.76
CA PRO A 868 0.73 7.01 -6.71
C PRO A 868 0.29 7.54 -8.10
N HIS A 869 0.95 7.09 -9.15
CA HIS A 869 0.67 7.47 -10.53
C HIS A 869 0.80 6.23 -11.42
N SER A 870 -0.07 6.09 -12.41
CA SER A 870 0.13 5.14 -13.50
C SER A 870 1.00 5.79 -14.57
N ILE A 871 2.05 5.10 -15.02
CA ILE A 871 2.93 5.56 -16.10
C ILE A 871 2.42 5.04 -17.44
N ARG A 872 2.22 5.94 -18.42
CA ARG A 872 1.80 5.60 -19.78
C ARG A 872 2.81 5.99 -20.86
N GLY A 873 2.82 5.17 -21.91
CA GLY A 873 3.35 5.53 -23.23
C GLY A 873 2.31 6.34 -24.02
N LYS A 874 2.44 6.36 -25.36
CA LYS A 874 1.50 7.03 -26.28
C LYS A 874 0.03 6.61 -26.04
N VAL A 875 -0.90 7.51 -26.37
CA VAL A 875 -2.33 7.21 -26.56
C VAL A 875 -2.53 6.01 -27.47
N THR A 876 -3.55 5.20 -27.17
CA THR A 876 -3.96 4.04 -27.96
C THR A 876 -5.47 4.08 -28.23
N PRO A 877 -6.01 3.26 -29.15
CA PRO A 877 -7.46 3.23 -29.41
C PRO A 877 -8.30 2.57 -28.29
N GLN A 878 -7.70 2.25 -27.14
CA GLN A 878 -8.33 1.58 -25.99
C GLN A 878 -8.02 2.28 -24.67
N ASN A 879 -6.82 2.84 -24.52
CA ASN A 879 -6.29 3.36 -23.26
C ASN A 879 -5.71 4.75 -23.51
N GLU A 880 -6.00 5.68 -22.59
CA GLU A 880 -5.45 7.03 -22.58
C GLU A 880 -3.93 7.03 -22.33
N GLY A 881 -3.27 8.12 -22.74
CA GLY A 881 -1.83 8.21 -22.92
C GLY A 881 -1.11 9.07 -21.88
N PRO A 882 -0.01 9.73 -22.27
CA PRO A 882 0.68 10.69 -21.42
C PRO A 882 0.03 12.08 -21.58
N ARG A 883 0.39 13.01 -20.72
CA ARG A 883 -0.05 14.40 -20.82
C ARG A 883 0.75 15.13 -21.91
N TYR A 884 0.04 15.91 -22.72
CA TYR A 884 0.60 16.66 -23.85
C TYR A 884 0.62 18.17 -23.58
N CYS A 885 1.06 18.96 -24.58
CA CYS A 885 1.25 20.41 -24.43
C CYS A 885 -0.02 21.12 -23.96
N VAL A 886 -1.20 20.72 -24.47
CA VAL A 886 -2.50 21.33 -24.12
C VAL A 886 -2.91 21.12 -22.66
N SER A 887 -2.39 20.09 -21.98
CA SER A 887 -2.72 19.83 -20.58
C SER A 887 -2.10 20.89 -19.64
N CYS A 888 -0.99 21.51 -20.06
CA CYS A 888 -0.17 22.41 -19.24
C CYS A 888 -0.02 23.84 -19.78
N HIS A 889 -0.32 24.09 -21.07
CA HIS A 889 -0.09 25.39 -21.72
C HIS A 889 -1.32 25.94 -22.44
N LEU A 890 -1.55 27.23 -22.28
CA LEU A 890 -2.42 28.00 -23.17
C LEU A 890 -1.87 28.00 -24.60
N ASN A 891 -2.76 28.01 -25.59
CA ASN A 891 -2.41 28.12 -27.01
C ASN A 891 -3.36 29.07 -27.72
N GLN A 892 -3.00 29.47 -28.94
CA GLN A 892 -3.78 30.44 -29.71
C GLN A 892 -5.21 29.97 -29.97
N ALA A 893 -5.43 28.68 -30.22
CA ALA A 893 -6.75 28.12 -30.49
C ALA A 893 -7.63 28.05 -29.23
N SER A 894 -7.07 27.69 -28.07
CA SER A 894 -7.83 27.63 -26.80
C SER A 894 -8.33 29.02 -26.39
N LEU A 895 -7.49 30.06 -26.53
CA LEU A 895 -7.86 31.43 -26.23
C LEU A 895 -8.82 32.05 -27.27
N ALA A 896 -8.68 31.71 -28.55
CA ALA A 896 -9.63 32.15 -29.58
C ALA A 896 -11.03 31.58 -29.37
N THR A 897 -11.15 30.35 -28.85
CA THR A 897 -12.43 29.67 -28.64
C THR A 897 -13.06 30.04 -27.29
N PHE A 898 -12.29 29.99 -26.19
CA PHE A 898 -12.81 30.05 -24.82
C PHE A 898 -12.33 31.28 -24.03
N GLY A 899 -11.56 32.19 -24.63
CA GLY A 899 -10.89 33.28 -23.90
C GLY A 899 -11.81 34.19 -23.09
N ALA A 900 -13.03 34.46 -23.57
CA ALA A 900 -14.01 35.28 -22.84
C ALA A 900 -14.57 34.56 -21.59
N GLN A 901 -14.83 33.25 -21.70
CA GLN A 901 -15.26 32.42 -20.57
C GLN A 901 -14.12 32.26 -19.55
N TYR A 902 -12.89 32.09 -20.03
CA TYR A 902 -11.70 32.04 -19.19
C TYR A 902 -11.47 33.34 -18.40
N GLU A 903 -11.68 34.50 -19.02
CA GLU A 903 -11.57 35.80 -18.34
C GLU A 903 -12.62 35.96 -17.24
N ALA A 904 -13.88 35.61 -17.53
CA ALA A 904 -14.97 35.66 -16.55
C ALA A 904 -14.69 34.73 -15.37
N PHE A 905 -14.25 33.50 -15.65
CA PHE A 905 -13.85 32.50 -14.67
C PHE A 905 -12.73 33.01 -13.75
N ARG A 906 -11.59 33.45 -14.32
CA ARG A 906 -10.46 33.99 -13.54
C ARG A 906 -10.87 35.19 -12.69
N THR A 907 -11.71 36.06 -13.23
CA THR A 907 -12.21 37.25 -12.54
C THR A 907 -13.06 36.87 -11.33
N ASN A 908 -14.02 35.95 -11.48
CA ASN A 908 -14.87 35.53 -10.36
C ASN A 908 -14.06 34.78 -9.30
N TYR A 909 -13.20 33.85 -9.71
CA TYR A 909 -12.42 33.03 -8.79
C TYR A 909 -11.37 33.85 -8.00
N THR A 910 -10.64 34.76 -8.65
CA THR A 910 -9.65 35.63 -7.97
C THR A 910 -10.30 36.51 -6.90
N ASN A 911 -11.55 36.94 -7.12
CA ASN A 911 -12.33 37.77 -6.19
C ASN A 911 -13.15 36.94 -5.18
N ASN A 912 -12.96 35.63 -5.10
CA ASN A 912 -13.73 34.70 -4.25
C ASN A 912 -15.25 34.78 -4.48
N ASN A 913 -15.68 35.18 -5.68
CA ASN A 913 -17.07 35.34 -6.07
C ASN A 913 -17.64 34.01 -6.60
N PHE A 914 -17.67 33.00 -5.73
CA PHE A 914 -18.10 31.65 -6.10
C PHE A 914 -19.55 31.59 -6.60
N ALA A 915 -20.41 32.51 -6.16
CA ALA A 915 -21.80 32.63 -6.60
C ALA A 915 -21.97 32.88 -8.12
N ASN A 916 -20.95 33.42 -8.78
CA ASN A 916 -20.95 33.67 -10.22
C ASN A 916 -20.06 32.69 -11.02
N LEU A 917 -19.60 31.59 -10.42
CA LEU A 917 -18.96 30.51 -11.18
C LEU A 917 -20.00 29.75 -12.00
N ASP A 918 -19.67 29.44 -13.25
CA ASP A 918 -20.48 28.57 -14.10
C ASP A 918 -20.08 27.11 -13.83
N PHE A 919 -20.78 26.47 -12.90
CA PHE A 919 -20.48 25.09 -12.50
C PHE A 919 -20.67 24.08 -13.65
N ASN A 920 -21.57 24.34 -14.61
CA ASN A 920 -21.74 23.46 -15.77
C ASN A 920 -20.54 23.57 -16.73
N LEU A 921 -20.04 24.78 -16.93
CA LEU A 921 -18.80 25.03 -17.67
C LEU A 921 -17.61 24.31 -17.02
N LEU A 922 -17.50 24.34 -15.69
CA LEU A 922 -16.44 23.65 -14.94
C LEU A 922 -16.58 22.12 -14.99
N GLN A 923 -17.81 21.60 -14.88
CA GLN A 923 -18.11 20.18 -15.08
C GLN A 923 -17.62 19.70 -16.45
N GLN A 924 -17.96 20.43 -17.52
CA GLN A 924 -17.55 20.08 -18.87
C GLN A 924 -16.03 20.19 -19.07
N HIS A 925 -15.43 21.32 -18.69
CA HIS A 925 -14.02 21.59 -19.01
C HIS A 925 -12.99 20.93 -18.10
N ILE A 926 -13.39 20.40 -16.94
CA ILE A 926 -12.50 19.71 -16.01
C ILE A 926 -12.93 18.26 -15.80
N GLY A 927 -14.24 17.99 -15.63
CA GLY A 927 -14.77 16.67 -15.32
C GLY A 927 -14.99 15.74 -16.50
N GLN A 928 -15.22 16.28 -17.70
CA GLN A 928 -15.54 15.52 -18.93
C GLN A 928 -14.51 15.81 -20.04
N ASN A 929 -13.24 15.96 -19.65
CA ASN A 929 -12.18 16.48 -20.53
C ASN A 929 -10.80 15.86 -20.18
N PRO A 930 -10.66 14.52 -20.26
CA PRO A 930 -9.58 13.77 -19.62
C PRO A 930 -8.21 13.90 -20.31
N GLY A 931 -7.50 14.98 -20.02
CA GLY A 931 -6.21 15.32 -20.67
C GLY A 931 -6.25 16.59 -21.51
N ASN A 932 -7.42 17.22 -21.59
CA ASN A 932 -7.73 18.47 -22.26
C ASN A 932 -8.03 18.37 -23.77
N GLN A 933 -8.77 17.34 -24.18
CA GLN A 933 -9.36 17.10 -25.50
C GLN A 933 -10.13 18.33 -26.02
N LEU A 934 -10.92 18.98 -25.16
CA LEU A 934 -11.66 20.21 -25.49
C LEU A 934 -10.74 21.41 -25.76
N ASN A 935 -9.43 21.29 -25.54
CA ASN A 935 -8.44 22.36 -25.64
C ASN A 935 -8.83 23.60 -24.81
N SER A 936 -9.21 23.37 -23.55
CA SER A 936 -9.70 24.39 -22.63
C SER A 936 -8.57 25.14 -21.91
N PRO A 937 -8.62 26.47 -21.82
CA PRO A 937 -7.71 27.24 -20.96
C PRO A 937 -8.02 27.07 -19.45
N ILE A 938 -9.25 26.64 -19.10
CA ILE A 938 -9.67 26.44 -17.70
C ILE A 938 -8.96 25.23 -17.09
N PHE A 939 -8.80 24.15 -17.86
CA PHE A 939 -8.04 22.97 -17.43
C PHE A 939 -6.61 23.33 -17.01
N VAL A 940 -5.91 24.14 -17.82
CA VAL A 940 -4.54 24.61 -17.54
C VAL A 940 -4.46 25.42 -16.25
N HIS A 941 -5.48 26.22 -15.93
CA HIS A 941 -5.55 27.00 -14.69
C HIS A 941 -5.68 26.11 -13.45
N MET A 942 -6.52 25.08 -13.52
CA MET A 942 -6.62 24.07 -12.48
C MET A 942 -5.29 23.31 -12.30
N VAL A 943 -4.66 22.87 -13.39
CA VAL A 943 -3.36 22.16 -13.36
C VAL A 943 -2.27 22.98 -12.67
N ALA A 944 -2.29 24.31 -12.80
CA ALA A 944 -1.35 25.21 -12.14
C ALA A 944 -1.56 25.38 -10.62
N GLY A 945 -2.57 24.74 -10.02
CA GLY A 945 -2.90 24.88 -8.59
C GLY A 945 -3.69 26.14 -8.23
N LEU A 946 -4.20 26.86 -9.24
CA LEU A 946 -5.05 28.04 -9.07
C LEU A 946 -6.55 27.68 -8.92
N GLY A 947 -6.89 26.40 -8.79
CA GLY A 947 -8.18 25.94 -8.23
C GLY A 947 -9.42 25.95 -9.13
N SER A 948 -10.55 25.66 -8.49
CA SER A 948 -11.91 25.32 -8.96
C SER A 948 -12.08 24.11 -9.89
N ALA A 949 -11.50 22.97 -9.49
CA ALA A 949 -12.07 21.65 -9.80
C ALA A 949 -13.25 21.28 -8.85
N MET A 950 -13.63 22.22 -8.00
CA MET A 950 -14.86 22.31 -7.19
C MET A 950 -14.83 21.53 -5.88
N PHE A 951 -13.75 21.76 -5.14
CA PHE A 951 -13.53 21.28 -3.77
C PHE A 951 -13.74 22.40 -2.75
N LEU A 952 -14.91 23.03 -2.82
CA LEU A 952 -15.40 24.01 -1.85
C LEU A 952 -16.22 23.29 -0.78
N PHE A 953 -16.08 23.68 0.49
CA PHE A 953 -16.76 23.03 1.62
C PHE A 953 -17.28 24.04 2.65
N ASP A 954 -18.33 23.66 3.38
CA ASP A 954 -18.91 24.43 4.49
C ASP A 954 -18.12 24.25 5.81
N THR A 955 -18.60 24.87 6.90
CA THR A 955 -17.94 24.78 8.22
C THR A 955 -17.86 23.38 8.82
N ASP A 956 -18.71 22.45 8.43
CA ASP A 956 -18.69 21.06 8.91
C ASP A 956 -17.85 20.15 7.98
N GLY A 957 -17.33 20.72 6.88
CA GLY A 957 -16.56 20.00 5.88
C GLY A 957 -17.42 19.30 4.85
N CYS A 958 -18.65 19.75 4.60
CA CYS A 958 -19.53 19.20 3.57
C CYS A 958 -19.33 19.89 2.22
N PRO A 959 -19.31 19.15 1.09
CA PRO A 959 -19.14 19.74 -0.23
C PRO A 959 -20.23 20.77 -0.55
N VAL A 960 -19.80 21.96 -0.97
CA VAL A 960 -20.69 23.03 -1.43
C VAL A 960 -20.58 23.09 -2.95
N ASN A 961 -21.37 22.24 -3.63
CA ASN A 961 -21.35 22.05 -5.07
C ASN A 961 -22.80 21.81 -5.62
N PRO A 962 -23.30 22.57 -6.61
CA PRO A 962 -24.65 22.39 -7.16
C PRO A 962 -24.77 21.20 -8.13
N LEU A 963 -23.65 20.56 -8.49
CA LEU A 963 -23.61 19.36 -9.33
C LEU A 963 -23.81 18.07 -8.51
N ASP A 964 -23.64 18.16 -7.19
CA ASP A 964 -23.73 17.04 -6.28
C ASP A 964 -25.18 16.81 -5.84
N ASN A 965 -25.68 15.59 -6.01
CA ASN A 965 -27.04 15.21 -5.64
C ASN A 965 -27.05 14.13 -4.54
N ASN A 966 -25.92 13.86 -3.89
CA ASN A 966 -25.81 12.84 -2.85
C ASN A 966 -26.43 13.31 -1.52
N ALA A 967 -27.74 13.10 -1.40
CA ALA A 967 -28.49 13.33 -0.17
C ALA A 967 -27.99 12.50 1.03
N ASN A 968 -27.15 11.48 0.80
CA ASN A 968 -26.65 10.54 1.80
C ASN A 968 -25.15 10.72 2.15
N ARG A 969 -24.51 11.85 1.77
CA ARG A 969 -23.13 12.13 2.21
C ARG A 969 -23.06 12.05 3.74
N LYS A 970 -22.27 11.10 4.24
CA LYS A 970 -22.15 10.86 5.68
C LYS A 970 -21.48 12.06 6.32
N ILE A 971 -21.81 12.30 7.59
CA ILE A 971 -21.30 13.42 8.40
C ILE A 971 -21.89 14.80 7.98
N CYS A 972 -22.65 14.93 6.89
CA CYS A 972 -23.38 16.15 6.56
C CYS A 972 -24.75 16.22 7.26
N PRO A 973 -24.93 17.02 8.33
CA PRO A 973 -26.15 17.00 9.15
C PRO A 973 -27.40 17.47 8.40
N ASN A 974 -27.22 18.28 7.35
CA ASN A 974 -28.29 18.76 6.47
C ASN A 974 -28.29 18.05 5.08
N GLY A 975 -27.41 17.05 4.89
CA GLY A 975 -27.10 16.45 3.59
C GLY A 975 -26.33 17.39 2.65
N ALA A 976 -25.77 16.84 1.57
CA ALA A 976 -25.14 17.61 0.49
C ALA A 976 -25.90 17.58 -0.88
N PRO A 977 -27.25 17.50 -0.95
CA PRO A 977 -27.93 17.57 -2.25
C PRO A 977 -27.95 19.01 -2.77
N ALA A 978 -27.90 19.19 -4.09
CA ALA A 978 -28.02 20.48 -4.77
C ALA A 978 -29.28 21.29 -4.39
N ALA A 979 -30.32 20.66 -3.84
CA ALA A 979 -31.51 21.32 -3.30
C ALA A 979 -31.25 22.16 -2.03
N ASN A 980 -30.17 21.84 -1.29
CA ASN A 980 -29.73 22.53 -0.08
C ASN A 980 -28.42 23.32 -0.31
N PHE A 981 -27.92 23.39 -1.54
CA PHE A 981 -26.71 24.14 -1.88
C PHE A 981 -26.92 25.64 -1.72
N ASP A 982 -26.18 26.25 -0.79
CA ASP A 982 -25.92 27.69 -0.79
C ASP A 982 -24.41 27.94 -0.95
N VAL A 983 -24.06 28.57 -2.06
CA VAL A 983 -22.69 28.99 -2.39
C VAL A 983 -22.10 30.02 -1.41
N ASN A 984 -22.95 30.66 -0.60
CA ASN A 984 -22.53 31.60 0.44
C ASN A 984 -22.07 30.90 1.73
N ASP A 985 -22.37 29.61 1.90
CA ASP A 985 -21.92 28.80 3.05
C ASP A 985 -20.49 28.24 2.88
N VAL A 986 -19.78 28.58 1.80
CA VAL A 986 -18.39 28.17 1.59
C VAL A 986 -17.48 28.77 2.67
N VAL A 987 -16.80 27.89 3.41
CA VAL A 987 -15.83 28.23 4.47
C VAL A 987 -14.43 27.71 4.14
N TYR A 988 -14.30 26.67 3.31
CA TYR A 988 -13.03 26.09 2.89
C TYR A 988 -12.92 26.00 1.37
N ASP A 989 -11.75 26.30 0.83
CA ASP A 989 -11.41 26.28 -0.59
C ASP A 989 -10.20 25.37 -0.77
N LEU A 990 -10.46 24.08 -0.90
CA LEU A 990 -9.46 23.03 -0.75
C LEU A 990 -8.65 22.78 -2.03
N ASP A 991 -9.03 23.35 -3.18
CA ASP A 991 -8.29 23.22 -4.45
C ASP A 991 -7.40 24.43 -4.82
N ARG A 992 -7.56 25.60 -4.17
CA ARG A 992 -6.65 26.76 -4.33
C ARG A 992 -5.35 26.63 -3.55
N ILE A 993 -4.50 25.68 -3.94
CA ILE A 993 -3.22 25.42 -3.24
C ILE A 993 -2.20 26.56 -3.36
N VAL A 994 -2.36 27.51 -4.29
CA VAL A 994 -1.43 28.64 -4.49
C VAL A 994 -2.11 29.88 -5.05
N GLU A 995 -1.58 31.06 -4.73
CA GLU A 995 -2.00 32.34 -5.29
C GLU A 995 -1.36 32.64 -6.65
N ALA A 996 -2.00 33.49 -7.45
CA ALA A 996 -1.49 33.90 -8.76
C ALA A 996 -0.09 34.55 -8.74
N ASN A 997 0.34 35.07 -7.58
CA ASN A 997 1.68 35.64 -7.37
C ASN A 997 2.73 34.60 -6.88
N GLY A 998 2.34 33.34 -6.64
CA GLY A 998 3.21 32.28 -6.14
C GLY A 998 3.28 32.10 -4.63
N LEU A 999 2.52 32.87 -3.84
CA LEU A 999 2.38 32.61 -2.41
C LEU A 999 1.59 31.31 -2.21
N PRO A 1000 2.16 30.28 -1.56
CA PRO A 1000 1.45 29.03 -1.31
C PRO A 1000 0.34 29.25 -0.29
N ASN A 1001 -0.85 28.74 -0.59
CA ASN A 1001 -1.89 28.50 0.42
C ASN A 1001 -1.74 27.10 1.03
N SER A 1002 -0.83 26.26 0.55
CA SER A 1002 -0.66 24.90 1.05
C SER A 1002 0.71 24.63 1.67
N SER A 1003 0.74 23.70 2.63
CA SER A 1003 1.94 23.26 3.34
C SER A 1003 2.36 21.85 2.94
N SER A 1004 3.66 21.54 3.11
CA SER A 1004 4.19 20.18 2.94
C SER A 1004 5.13 19.86 4.08
N ALA A 1005 5.09 18.61 4.51
CA ALA A 1005 6.07 18.03 5.42
C ALA A 1005 7.36 17.59 4.69
N HIS A 1006 7.39 17.57 3.35
CA HIS A 1006 8.55 17.19 2.54
C HIS A 1006 9.49 18.39 2.29
N PRO A 1007 10.70 18.40 2.88
CA PRO A 1007 11.74 19.36 2.57
C PRO A 1007 12.38 19.10 1.20
N MET A 1008 13.08 20.08 0.66
CA MET A 1008 13.92 19.92 -0.53
C MET A 1008 15.20 19.16 -0.18
N ILE A 1009 15.50 18.11 -0.94
CA ILE A 1009 16.73 17.30 -0.84
C ILE A 1009 17.74 17.64 -1.96
N GLU A 1010 17.28 18.10 -3.12
CA GLU A 1010 18.13 18.50 -4.27
C GLU A 1010 17.59 19.82 -4.87
N GLY A 1011 18.47 20.75 -5.26
CA GLY A 1011 18.11 21.91 -6.11
C GLY A 1011 18.06 23.29 -5.44
N ASN A 1012 17.69 24.29 -6.24
CA ASN A 1012 17.66 25.73 -5.93
C ASN A 1012 16.27 26.29 -6.33
N GLY A 1013 15.56 26.88 -5.37
CA GLY A 1013 14.11 27.16 -5.40
C GLY A 1013 13.57 28.17 -6.43
N SER A 1014 14.18 28.35 -7.60
CA SER A 1014 13.66 29.23 -8.66
C SER A 1014 12.28 28.82 -9.19
N ALA A 1015 11.95 27.52 -9.15
CA ALA A 1015 10.62 26.99 -9.43
C ALA A 1015 9.60 27.26 -8.30
N ARG A 1016 10.06 27.61 -7.09
CA ARG A 1016 9.27 28.06 -5.93
C ARG A 1016 9.33 29.60 -5.75
N ALA A 1017 9.61 30.37 -6.81
CA ALA A 1017 9.67 31.83 -6.73
C ALA A 1017 8.35 32.43 -6.17
N GLY A 1018 8.45 33.18 -5.07
CA GLY A 1018 7.29 33.69 -4.33
C GLY A 1018 6.88 32.85 -3.10
N ALA A 1019 7.45 31.66 -2.91
CA ALA A 1019 7.14 30.83 -1.75
C ALA A 1019 7.64 31.43 -0.42
N SER A 1020 6.85 31.23 0.64
CA SER A 1020 7.17 31.57 2.03
C SER A 1020 8.43 30.85 2.54
N ASN A 1021 8.65 29.62 2.05
CA ASN A 1021 9.87 28.84 2.27
C ASN A 1021 10.23 28.10 0.95
N PRO A 1022 11.31 28.52 0.25
CA PRO A 1022 11.72 27.92 -1.02
C PRO A 1022 12.41 26.55 -0.85
N ASP A 1023 12.79 26.17 0.38
CA ASP A 1023 13.49 24.93 0.70
C ASP A 1023 12.52 23.78 1.05
N MET A 1024 11.24 23.92 0.70
CA MET A 1024 10.24 22.84 0.76
C MET A 1024 9.75 22.44 -0.63
N ALA A 1025 9.32 21.18 -0.76
CA ALA A 1025 8.50 20.76 -1.89
C ALA A 1025 7.15 21.53 -1.89
N GLY A 1026 6.56 21.78 -3.05
CA GLY A 1026 5.19 22.32 -3.13
C GLY A 1026 4.77 23.09 -4.36
N PRO A 1027 3.62 23.79 -4.29
CA PRO A 1027 3.00 24.44 -5.44
C PRO A 1027 3.96 25.32 -6.22
N LEU A 1028 3.69 25.43 -7.52
CA LEU A 1028 4.48 26.22 -8.45
C LEU A 1028 4.65 27.67 -7.96
N GLY A 1029 5.84 28.23 -8.17
CA GLY A 1029 6.10 29.64 -7.93
C GLY A 1029 5.42 30.53 -8.97
N GLY A 1030 5.18 31.80 -8.62
CA GLY A 1030 4.39 32.74 -9.40
C GLY A 1030 4.92 32.98 -10.81
N ARG A 1031 6.25 32.93 -10.98
CA ARG A 1031 6.90 33.01 -12.30
C ARG A 1031 6.56 31.82 -13.21
N VAL A 1032 6.34 30.63 -12.64
CA VAL A 1032 5.92 29.46 -13.41
C VAL A 1032 4.43 29.55 -13.69
N ILE A 1033 3.61 29.83 -12.67
CA ILE A 1033 2.16 30.03 -12.80
C ILE A 1033 1.84 31.05 -13.92
N GLN A 1034 2.40 32.26 -13.85
CA GLN A 1034 2.19 33.31 -14.85
C GLN A 1034 2.57 32.86 -16.27
N LYS A 1035 3.64 32.08 -16.44
CA LYS A 1035 4.01 31.52 -17.75
C LYS A 1035 2.97 30.54 -18.28
N LEU A 1036 2.31 29.77 -17.42
CA LEU A 1036 1.33 28.76 -17.82
C LEU A 1036 -0.07 29.36 -18.05
N THR A 1037 -0.52 30.29 -17.19
CA THR A 1037 -1.95 30.66 -17.08
C THR A 1037 -2.31 32.09 -17.48
N ASP A 1038 -1.35 33.00 -17.69
CA ASP A 1038 -1.63 34.38 -18.10
C ASP A 1038 -1.72 34.49 -19.65
N PRO A 1039 -2.88 34.85 -20.22
CA PRO A 1039 -3.06 34.94 -21.68
C PRO A 1039 -2.41 36.19 -22.32
N VAL A 1040 -1.95 37.16 -21.51
CA VAL A 1040 -1.33 38.42 -21.97
C VAL A 1040 0.18 38.39 -21.78
N THR A 1041 0.68 37.91 -20.64
CA THR A 1041 2.11 37.93 -20.30
C THR A 1041 2.77 36.54 -20.24
N GLY A 1042 1.98 35.47 -20.29
CA GLY A 1042 2.44 34.09 -20.26
C GLY A 1042 2.95 33.57 -21.61
N LYS A 1043 3.15 32.25 -21.67
CA LYS A 1043 3.61 31.53 -22.87
C LYS A 1043 2.43 30.88 -23.56
N VAL A 1044 1.80 31.63 -24.47
CA VAL A 1044 0.75 31.12 -25.36
C VAL A 1044 1.40 30.45 -26.57
N LEU A 1045 1.19 29.14 -26.75
CA LEU A 1045 1.81 28.37 -27.83
C LEU A 1045 1.19 28.68 -29.20
N ASP A 1046 2.06 28.74 -30.22
CA ASP A 1046 1.72 28.76 -31.65
C ASP A 1046 2.02 27.42 -32.34
N SER A 1047 2.65 26.49 -31.62
CA SER A 1047 3.10 25.18 -32.10
C SER A 1047 3.01 24.15 -30.96
N TRP A 1048 2.13 23.14 -31.04
CA TRP A 1048 1.87 22.22 -29.92
C TRP A 1048 1.42 20.82 -30.35
N LEU A 1049 1.44 19.89 -29.40
CA LEU A 1049 0.75 18.58 -29.49
C LEU A 1049 -0.57 18.63 -28.72
N ASP A 1050 -1.67 18.19 -29.31
CA ASP A 1050 -2.97 18.01 -28.65
C ASP A 1050 -3.03 16.75 -27.76
N ALA A 1051 -4.20 16.48 -27.16
CA ALA A 1051 -4.41 15.35 -26.25
C ALA A 1051 -4.21 13.97 -26.92
N ASP A 1052 -4.47 13.85 -28.23
CA ASP A 1052 -4.16 12.64 -29.02
C ASP A 1052 -2.68 12.56 -29.44
N GLY A 1053 -1.87 13.54 -29.00
CA GLY A 1053 -0.50 13.74 -29.40
C GLY A 1053 -0.33 14.15 -30.86
N ASN A 1054 -1.36 14.66 -31.53
CA ASN A 1054 -1.28 15.11 -32.92
C ASN A 1054 -0.73 16.55 -33.00
N PRO A 1055 0.06 16.87 -34.06
CA PRO A 1055 0.63 18.20 -34.21
C PRO A 1055 -0.43 19.23 -34.62
N GLN A 1056 -0.47 20.32 -33.88
CA GLN A 1056 -1.36 21.45 -34.09
C GLN A 1056 -0.58 22.77 -34.24
N GLY A 1057 -1.21 23.77 -34.85
CA GLY A 1057 -0.56 25.02 -35.21
C GLY A 1057 0.64 24.76 -36.12
N ASN A 1058 1.81 25.28 -35.76
CA ASN A 1058 3.03 25.11 -36.55
C ASN A 1058 3.78 23.79 -36.30
N ALA A 1059 3.35 22.94 -35.35
CA ALA A 1059 4.09 21.73 -34.96
C ALA A 1059 4.34 20.77 -36.13
N ALA A 1060 3.40 20.68 -37.07
CA ALA A 1060 3.54 19.83 -38.25
C ALA A 1060 4.74 20.23 -39.14
N ALA A 1061 5.13 21.50 -39.18
CA ALA A 1061 6.29 21.98 -39.94
C ALA A 1061 7.63 21.60 -39.28
N PHE A 1062 7.63 21.36 -37.96
CA PHE A 1062 8.81 20.90 -37.21
C PHE A 1062 8.91 19.37 -37.15
N LEU A 1063 7.78 18.65 -37.22
CA LEU A 1063 7.74 17.17 -37.19
C LEU A 1063 7.90 16.48 -38.57
N GLN A 1064 7.89 17.23 -39.66
CA GLN A 1064 8.12 16.71 -41.03
C GLN A 1064 9.60 16.75 -41.46
N GLN A 1065 10.50 17.11 -40.53
CA GLN A 1065 11.95 17.16 -40.68
C GLN A 1065 12.61 15.99 -39.93
#